data_AF-A0A0D2CMX5-F1
#
_entry.id   AF-A0A0D2CMX5-F1
#
_cell.length_a   1.000
_cell.length_b   1.000
_cell.length_c   1.000
_cell.angle_alpha   90.00
_cell.angle_beta   90.00
_cell.angle_gamma   90.00
#
_symmetry.space_group_name_H-M   'P 1'
#
loop_
_entity.id
_entity.type
_entity.pdbx_description
1 polymer ?
#
loop_
_entity_poly.entity_id
_entity_poly.type
_entity_poly.pdbx_seq_one_letter_code
_entity_poly.pdbx_strand_id
1 'polypeptide(L)'
;MDQEHQKVSDTGIEHKTTNESSASATSSTVPHSPSYQVPPYRVGVTEPGGPLSRSQSKLEARDYHEGNRFPRISRPVELLRHTYDVVVIGSGYGGGVAASRMARAGQSVCILERGKERWPGEYPSNLAEAAPEISVSGLFAPGDNPGMPVQIGDPTKLYQLVMGAGQNAFVASGLGGTSLLNANVFLKADPGAMSLPDWPKNLRQEGALDEYYERAAHMLQPEQYPEDFPPLLKLELLKQQAELLGLSKHFYRVPQTTRFENGPNNAGVQMQASALTGMDSTGVNDGSKSSTLVTYLSDAWNWGAEIFCECEARYIKKHPTQDGYIVFFAWHGSKRGLFKNNIYNDLMWVHAKKFVFMGAGALGTTEILLRSKALGLKMSSRVGKDMSGNGDILAFGYNTNCEANGLGRDSPSPDKPIGPTITGVIDCREQQNPLDGFVIEEGAITQALVPVLQAMLESLPGKIIPKPYSLKDQVMHFLARQQSRIYPYAPMGSLEKTQTYLIMSHDSNQAVMKLGENDRPTLTFLGVGRSDHVQYLNGILAKATNAVGGTYVNSPFFAALGEQEITVHIMGGATMSNDGTGVNGAVDQFGQLLKGTGKDVHNGIVVMDAAILPTALGVNPFATITALAERSVEAAAKRENLTIDLVTQNGTLDLFDRPAHSKPFSKDLYKAERIVHMAVESEAEGIEFTEVMAGYINTEDQVDTGNATSDFVVATDAARAAGSTARFFLSCHAWDTDELIGRSDHPAMLTGTFTCAGLPGSPFMVLRGDFNLFNQDKRTPDTTNLTYDFDMISTRGEVIHFHGYKVVDRSIAFHPWQTWKATSTLYVTLTKEDQVIGKGTLHIEPQDFISELSTFTPHGPTMLSKAFSTGKFLTFFTKQVLANFLGPLGIMQFPTTTYRGYEVNKKPPIETRKITSVDRVVSTLQRWAPKDPSSGDRKVLFIPGASVDHQIFALPTIDVNAVEYFQAAGYEVFCVTHRTGKTPNAQRGFTTYDARLDIQAAFEEIHRIQGSKDPIYTVAHCAGSVALSAGLLDGTIKASWIRGLTASQVFFNPIFGTVNKLKASMPISLTRVYKLLAGSWFSCISTEHDSLIQRLLNQVVRLYPVGSPRELCNSVVCHRSELVFGRLWSHKRLNAATHDNLSKFLGGTSMNALNQLMYQGTHGYVTNNILESLVTPANLQRLRGLPILFISGADNVVYTPENTDRSYTTMTTTFGQKGYEREVFPGYGHLDCWMGSDAVKDVYPTVLAHAERIYNGDVDG
;
A
#
# COMPACT_ATOMS: atom_id res chain seq x y z
N MET A 1 2.23 66.62 32.79
CA MET A 1 1.95 66.66 34.24
C MET A 1 1.92 65.22 34.69
N ASP A 2 3.08 64.59 34.78
CA ASP A 2 4.06 64.76 35.86
C ASP A 2 3.50 64.42 37.24
N GLN A 3 4.10 63.33 37.75
CA GLN A 3 4.61 63.16 39.09
C GLN A 3 3.67 62.80 40.25
N GLU A 4 3.98 61.61 40.78
CA GLU A 4 4.28 61.31 42.19
C GLU A 4 3.22 61.61 43.25
N HIS A 5 2.71 60.55 43.90
CA HIS A 5 3.32 60.14 45.16
C HIS A 5 2.92 58.73 45.61
N GLN A 6 3.78 58.24 46.49
CA GLN A 6 4.03 56.91 47.01
C GLN A 6 3.00 56.44 48.07
N LYS A 7 2.66 55.15 47.95
CA LYS A 7 2.72 54.08 48.99
C LYS A 7 1.63 53.91 50.06
N VAL A 8 1.13 52.67 50.01
CA VAL A 8 0.65 51.74 51.07
C VAL A 8 -0.82 51.86 51.50
N SER A 9 -1.68 50.99 50.95
CA SER A 9 -2.14 49.75 51.63
C SER A 9 -3.26 49.10 50.80
N ASP A 10 -2.98 47.97 50.13
CA ASP A 10 -3.89 47.27 49.20
C ASP A 10 -3.96 45.78 49.61
N THR A 11 -5.07 45.03 49.50
CA THR A 11 -6.47 45.32 49.13
C THR A 11 -7.31 44.08 49.47
N GLY A 12 -8.60 44.29 49.75
CA GLY A 12 -9.64 43.27 49.70
C GLY A 12 -10.45 43.34 48.41
N ILE A 13 -10.80 42.16 47.89
CA ILE A 13 -12.09 41.68 47.37
C ILE A 13 -13.05 42.66 46.61
N GLU A 14 -13.33 42.25 45.35
CA GLU A 14 -14.58 42.27 44.56
C GLU A 14 -14.99 43.38 43.55
N HIS A 15 -15.05 42.90 42.28
CA HIS A 15 -16.20 42.86 41.36
C HIS A 15 -16.32 43.78 40.12
N LYS A 16 -16.25 43.10 38.95
CA LYS A 16 -17.06 43.19 37.70
C LYS A 16 -17.11 44.51 36.88
N THR A 17 -16.61 44.48 35.64
CA THR A 17 -17.42 44.39 34.38
C THR A 17 -16.57 44.47 33.07
N THR A 18 -16.86 43.51 32.17
CA THR A 18 -16.85 43.49 30.67
C THR A 18 -16.18 44.59 29.82
N ASN A 19 -15.23 44.25 28.92
CA ASN A 19 -15.45 44.08 27.46
C ASN A 19 -14.19 43.63 26.66
N GLU A 20 -14.42 42.60 25.83
CA GLU A 20 -13.84 42.21 24.52
C GLU A 20 -12.43 42.69 24.04
N SER A 21 -11.50 41.75 23.78
CA SER A 21 -11.17 41.26 22.42
C SER A 21 -9.85 40.44 22.34
N SER A 22 -9.86 39.45 21.44
CA SER A 22 -8.75 38.69 20.80
C SER A 22 -7.87 37.71 21.61
N ALA A 23 -8.34 36.47 21.66
CA ALA A 23 -7.68 35.21 21.27
C ALA A 23 -6.13 35.10 21.26
N SER A 24 -5.61 34.20 22.11
CA SER A 24 -4.79 33.06 21.68
C SER A 24 -4.90 31.91 22.68
N ALA A 25 -5.43 30.77 22.24
CA ALA A 25 -5.57 29.57 23.06
C ALA A 25 -4.19 29.03 23.45
N THR A 26 -3.87 29.09 24.73
CA THR A 26 -2.73 28.40 25.33
C THR A 26 -2.98 26.90 25.35
N SER A 27 -2.02 26.16 24.80
CA SER A 27 -1.92 24.70 24.82
C SER A 27 -2.12 24.15 26.23
N SER A 28 -3.02 23.18 26.37
CA SER A 28 -3.10 22.30 27.53
C SER A 28 -1.88 21.36 27.52
N THR A 29 -0.77 21.79 28.11
CA THR A 29 0.33 20.90 28.47
C THR A 29 -0.10 20.08 29.68
N VAL A 30 -0.48 18.82 29.46
CA VAL A 30 -0.48 17.81 30.52
C VAL A 30 0.97 17.69 31.04
N PRO A 31 1.24 17.63 32.35
CA PRO A 31 2.60 17.45 32.84
C PRO A 31 3.07 16.05 32.41
N HIS A 32 4.02 15.96 31.49
CA HIS A 32 4.72 14.72 31.20
C HIS A 32 5.58 14.37 32.41
N SER A 33 5.30 13.22 33.05
CA SER A 33 6.20 12.64 34.05
C SER A 33 7.50 12.23 33.35
N PRO A 34 8.68 12.67 33.83
CA PRO A 34 9.95 12.16 33.31
C PRO A 34 10.03 10.64 33.53
N SER A 35 10.70 9.95 32.61
CA SER A 35 10.99 8.52 32.69
C SER A 35 11.40 8.12 34.12
N TYR A 36 10.78 7.07 34.65
CA TYR A 36 11.01 6.62 36.02
C TYR A 36 12.50 6.40 36.23
N GLN A 37 13.14 7.21 37.08
CA GLN A 37 14.47 6.88 37.60
C GLN A 37 14.29 5.67 38.49
N VAL A 38 14.62 4.49 37.95
CA VAL A 38 14.74 3.28 38.75
C VAL A 38 15.85 3.58 39.76
N PRO A 39 15.59 3.50 41.08
CA PRO A 39 16.63 3.73 42.07
C PRO A 39 17.85 2.88 41.74
N PRO A 40 19.08 3.41 41.83
CA PRO A 40 20.28 2.62 41.60
C PRO A 40 20.38 1.57 42.71
N TYR A 41 19.88 0.37 42.45
CA TYR A 41 20.03 -0.76 43.35
C TYR A 41 21.42 -1.36 43.12
N ARG A 42 22.28 -1.24 44.12
CA ARG A 42 23.45 -2.11 44.24
C ARG A 42 22.99 -3.43 44.82
N VAL A 43 23.36 -4.51 44.15
CA VAL A 43 23.18 -5.87 44.65
C VAL A 43 23.94 -6.00 45.97
N GLY A 44 23.25 -6.09 47.12
CA GLY A 44 23.88 -6.17 48.46
C GLY A 44 23.15 -5.53 49.64
N VAL A 45 21.98 -4.89 49.46
CA VAL A 45 21.17 -4.31 50.56
C VAL A 45 19.92 -5.17 50.84
N THR A 46 19.57 -5.36 52.12
CA THR A 46 18.50 -6.27 52.61
C THR A 46 17.07 -5.75 52.45
N GLU A 47 16.82 -4.87 51.48
CA GLU A 47 15.47 -4.31 51.24
C GLU A 47 14.67 -5.13 50.21
N PRO A 48 13.33 -5.01 50.17
CA PRO A 48 12.48 -5.74 49.23
C PRO A 48 12.92 -5.43 47.79
N GLY A 49 13.43 -6.45 47.07
CA GLY A 49 13.98 -6.30 45.70
C GLY A 49 15.49 -6.54 45.57
N GLY A 50 16.21 -6.87 46.64
CA GLY A 50 17.65 -7.20 46.59
C GLY A 50 18.01 -8.54 45.89
N PRO A 51 19.30 -8.93 45.81
CA PRO A 51 19.82 -10.17 45.17
C PRO A 51 19.11 -11.47 45.54
N LEU A 52 18.49 -11.51 46.73
CA LEU A 52 17.80 -12.67 47.28
C LEU A 52 16.28 -12.64 47.00
N SER A 53 15.76 -11.58 46.39
CA SER A 53 14.39 -11.54 45.88
C SER A 53 14.33 -12.30 44.54
N ARG A 54 13.21 -12.97 44.25
CA ARG A 54 13.01 -13.59 42.92
C ARG A 54 13.02 -12.48 41.87
N SER A 55 14.12 -12.34 41.13
CA SER A 55 14.24 -11.39 40.03
C SER A 55 13.21 -11.71 38.94
N GLN A 56 12.43 -10.71 38.52
CA GLN A 56 11.58 -10.85 37.36
C GLN A 56 12.45 -10.88 36.11
N SER A 57 12.33 -11.95 35.33
CA SER A 57 13.14 -12.16 34.13
C SER A 57 12.52 -11.62 32.86
N LYS A 58 11.28 -11.14 32.96
CA LYS A 58 10.52 -10.60 31.84
C LYS A 58 9.96 -9.25 32.23
N LEU A 59 10.52 -8.21 31.62
CA LEU A 59 9.99 -6.87 31.72
C LEU A 59 8.63 -6.79 31.04
N GLU A 60 7.72 -6.06 31.67
CA GLU A 60 6.46 -5.64 31.09
C GLU A 60 6.59 -4.20 30.59
N ALA A 61 5.80 -3.83 29.59
CA ALA A 61 5.83 -2.49 29.02
C ALA A 61 5.54 -1.37 30.04
N ARG A 62 4.75 -1.68 31.09
CA ARG A 62 4.49 -0.77 32.22
C ARG A 62 5.75 -0.40 33.02
N ASP A 63 6.77 -1.25 32.96
CA ASP A 63 8.04 -1.04 33.68
C ASP A 63 8.88 0.05 32.98
N TYR A 64 8.54 0.40 31.74
CA TYR A 64 9.16 1.50 30.97
C TYR A 64 8.30 2.77 30.93
N HIS A 65 6.97 2.65 30.85
CA HIS A 65 6.05 3.79 30.69
C HIS A 65 4.62 3.45 31.16
N GLU A 66 3.86 4.43 31.67
CA GLU A 66 2.48 4.24 32.19
C GLU A 66 1.47 3.72 31.15
N GLY A 67 1.83 3.72 29.86
CA GLY A 67 0.95 3.40 28.74
C GLY A 67 0.90 1.93 28.32
N ASN A 68 1.52 1.00 29.07
CA ASN A 68 1.63 -0.43 28.70
C ASN A 68 2.17 -0.68 27.27
N ARG A 69 3.05 0.19 26.75
CA ARG A 69 3.73 0.01 25.45
C ARG A 69 5.25 0.06 25.61
N PHE A 70 5.97 -0.77 24.87
CA PHE A 70 7.44 -0.68 24.77
C PHE A 70 7.83 0.50 23.87
N PRO A 71 9.03 1.08 24.06
CA PRO A 71 9.50 2.14 23.18
C PRO A 71 9.65 1.64 21.74
N ARG A 72 9.55 2.55 20.77
CA ARG A 72 9.75 2.28 19.35
C ARG A 72 10.56 3.41 18.72
N ILE A 73 11.78 3.09 18.31
CA ILE A 73 12.70 4.04 17.66
C ILE A 73 12.71 3.88 16.14
N SER A 74 12.15 2.79 15.60
CA SER A 74 11.91 2.65 14.17
C SER A 74 10.68 3.43 13.70
N ARG A 75 10.67 3.78 12.42
CA ARG A 75 9.61 4.55 11.76
C ARG A 75 8.91 3.71 10.70
N PRO A 76 7.62 3.96 10.45
CA PRO A 76 6.93 3.42 9.28
C PRO A 76 7.62 3.86 7.98
N VAL A 77 7.65 2.99 6.97
CA VAL A 77 8.35 3.26 5.70
C VAL A 77 7.73 4.42 4.93
N GLU A 78 6.48 4.76 5.22
CA GLU A 78 5.73 5.89 4.66
C GLU A 78 6.38 7.24 5.01
N LEU A 79 7.22 7.27 6.05
CA LEU A 79 8.02 8.43 6.45
C LEU A 79 9.42 8.46 5.81
N LEU A 80 9.79 7.43 5.03
CA LEU A 80 11.07 7.38 4.33
C LEU A 80 11.24 8.58 3.38
N ARG A 81 12.40 9.21 3.42
CA ARG A 81 12.84 10.18 2.40
C ARG A 81 13.46 9.44 1.22
N HIS A 82 13.30 9.97 0.01
CA HIS A 82 13.95 9.39 -1.18
C HIS A 82 15.48 9.55 -1.17
N THR A 83 16.01 10.50 -0.38
CA THR A 83 17.44 10.79 -0.32
C THR A 83 17.92 11.15 1.09
N TYR A 84 19.11 10.66 1.45
CA TYR A 84 19.85 10.98 2.68
C TYR A 84 21.33 11.25 2.37
N ASP A 85 22.06 11.90 3.28
CA ASP A 85 23.51 12.04 3.17
C ASP A 85 24.19 10.67 3.33
N VAL A 86 23.68 9.88 4.28
CA VAL A 86 24.22 8.58 4.66
C VAL A 86 23.11 7.53 4.70
N VAL A 87 23.35 6.38 4.08
CA VAL A 87 22.54 5.16 4.25
C VAL A 87 23.39 4.10 4.92
N VAL A 88 22.88 3.50 5.99
CA VAL A 88 23.50 2.39 6.71
C VAL A 88 22.66 1.14 6.46
N ILE A 89 23.29 0.08 5.98
CA ILE A 89 22.63 -1.20 5.73
C ILE A 89 22.95 -2.14 6.89
N GLY A 90 21.93 -2.56 7.62
CA GLY A 90 22.06 -3.39 8.82
C GLY A 90 22.34 -2.59 10.08
N SER A 91 21.89 -3.12 11.22
CA SER A 91 21.91 -2.43 12.51
C SER A 91 22.72 -3.14 13.61
N GLY A 92 23.59 -4.08 13.22
CA GLY A 92 24.56 -4.72 14.13
C GLY A 92 25.68 -3.77 14.59
N TYR A 93 26.77 -4.31 15.14
CA TYR A 93 27.89 -3.51 15.66
C TYR A 93 28.43 -2.46 14.68
N GLY A 94 28.78 -2.87 13.45
CA GLY A 94 29.28 -1.94 12.43
C GLY A 94 28.25 -0.90 12.01
N GLY A 95 26.99 -1.31 11.84
CA GLY A 95 25.88 -0.44 11.44
C GLY A 95 25.52 0.58 12.52
N GLY A 96 25.43 0.15 13.77
CA GLY A 96 25.17 1.02 14.92
C GLY A 96 26.23 2.11 15.08
N VAL A 97 27.52 1.72 15.01
CA VAL A 97 28.63 2.70 15.05
C VAL A 97 28.51 3.71 13.92
N ALA A 98 28.35 3.25 12.67
CA ALA A 98 28.22 4.15 11.52
C ALA A 98 27.05 5.12 11.68
N ALA A 99 25.89 4.64 12.13
CA ALA A 99 24.71 5.47 12.33
C ALA A 99 24.91 6.52 13.42
N SER A 100 25.36 6.12 14.61
CA SER A 100 25.61 7.03 15.75
C SER A 100 26.59 8.13 15.38
N ARG A 101 27.74 7.75 14.82
CA ARG A 101 28.82 8.70 14.54
C ARG A 101 28.47 9.66 13.40
N MET A 102 27.76 9.19 12.37
CA MET A 102 27.33 10.07 11.27
C MET A 102 26.19 11.00 11.68
N ALA A 103 25.28 10.56 12.55
CA ALA A 103 24.24 11.41 13.14
C ALA A 103 24.87 12.51 14.03
N ARG A 104 25.84 12.14 14.88
CA ARG A 104 26.66 13.09 15.66
C ARG A 104 27.54 14.00 14.83
N ALA A 105 27.82 13.64 13.56
CA ALA A 105 28.45 14.52 12.57
C ALA A 105 27.43 15.42 11.84
N GLY A 106 26.18 15.47 12.30
CA GLY A 106 25.11 16.31 11.78
C GLY A 106 24.53 15.88 10.43
N GLN A 107 24.88 14.68 9.94
CA GLN A 107 24.40 14.16 8.65
C GLN A 107 22.96 13.64 8.77
N SER A 108 22.21 13.67 7.65
CA SER A 108 20.95 12.91 7.56
C SER A 108 21.26 11.41 7.35
N VAL A 109 20.82 10.57 8.27
CA VAL A 109 21.16 9.13 8.32
C VAL A 109 19.89 8.29 8.18
N CYS A 110 19.90 7.34 7.25
CA CYS A 110 18.87 6.32 7.09
C CYS A 110 19.45 4.94 7.40
N ILE A 111 18.84 4.20 8.32
CA ILE A 111 19.19 2.82 8.63
C ILE A 111 18.15 1.89 8.02
N LEU A 112 18.60 0.92 7.22
CA LEU A 112 17.75 -0.15 6.68
C LEU A 112 18.07 -1.45 7.41
N GLU A 113 17.13 -1.94 8.21
CA GLU A 113 17.24 -3.20 8.95
C GLU A 113 16.26 -4.23 8.37
N ARG A 114 16.74 -5.44 8.08
CA ARG A 114 15.92 -6.52 7.52
C ARG A 114 14.94 -7.10 8.55
N GLY A 115 15.36 -7.22 9.81
CA GLY A 115 14.53 -7.77 10.88
C GLY A 115 13.58 -6.75 11.50
N LYS A 116 12.89 -7.20 12.56
CA LYS A 116 11.92 -6.39 13.32
C LYS A 116 12.58 -5.72 14.52
N GLU A 117 11.97 -4.64 15.01
CA GLU A 117 12.29 -4.06 16.31
C GLU A 117 11.68 -4.91 17.42
N ARG A 118 12.52 -5.35 18.37
CA ARG A 118 12.11 -6.14 19.56
C ARG A 118 12.84 -5.62 20.78
N TRP A 119 12.08 -5.27 21.80
CA TRP A 119 12.60 -4.79 23.09
C TRP A 119 12.61 -5.90 24.15
N PRO A 120 13.41 -5.76 25.22
CA PRO A 120 13.35 -6.66 26.38
C PRO A 120 11.91 -6.80 26.89
N GLY A 121 11.44 -8.04 27.02
CA GLY A 121 10.03 -8.39 27.27
C GLY A 121 9.35 -9.05 26.07
N GLU A 122 9.86 -8.80 24.85
CA GLU A 122 9.29 -9.28 23.58
C GLU A 122 10.07 -10.46 22.97
N TYR A 123 11.16 -10.92 23.60
CA TYR A 123 11.93 -12.07 23.13
C TYR A 123 11.27 -13.41 23.51
N PRO A 124 11.29 -14.41 22.62
CA PRO A 124 10.77 -15.75 22.92
C PRO A 124 11.47 -16.39 24.11
N SER A 125 10.71 -16.88 25.09
CA SER A 125 11.29 -17.50 26.31
C SER A 125 11.28 -19.04 26.26
N ASN A 126 10.44 -19.64 25.42
CA ASN A 126 10.29 -21.08 25.27
C ASN A 126 10.20 -21.51 23.79
N LEU A 127 10.25 -22.83 23.54
CA LEU A 127 10.28 -23.38 22.18
C LEU A 127 9.03 -23.04 21.35
N ALA A 128 7.84 -22.97 21.97
CA ALA A 128 6.61 -22.66 21.25
C ALA A 128 6.58 -21.21 20.75
N GLU A 129 7.17 -20.29 21.52
CA GLU A 129 7.36 -18.89 21.11
C GLU A 129 8.53 -18.73 20.12
N ALA A 130 9.58 -19.54 20.24
CA ALA A 130 10.79 -19.41 19.42
C ALA A 130 10.63 -20.04 18.03
N ALA A 131 9.91 -21.15 17.91
CA ALA A 131 9.78 -21.88 16.64
C ALA A 131 9.19 -21.04 15.47
N PRO A 132 8.17 -20.19 15.68
CA PRO A 132 7.66 -19.28 14.64
C PRO A 132 8.64 -18.18 14.21
N GLU A 133 9.72 -17.97 14.97
CA GLU A 133 10.76 -16.97 14.73
C GLU A 133 12.03 -17.56 14.11
N ILE A 134 12.00 -18.83 13.68
CA ILE A 134 13.08 -19.49 12.96
C ILE A 134 12.87 -19.39 11.45
N SER A 135 13.92 -19.03 10.74
CA SER A 135 14.03 -19.08 9.29
C SER A 135 15.30 -19.82 8.89
N VAL A 136 15.20 -20.63 7.84
CA VAL A 136 16.29 -21.48 7.32
C VAL A 136 16.49 -21.17 5.84
N SER A 137 17.73 -20.95 5.44
CA SER A 137 18.10 -20.68 4.04
C SER A 137 19.40 -21.39 3.66
N GLY A 138 19.77 -21.41 2.38
CA GLY A 138 21.07 -21.89 1.91
C GLY A 138 21.02 -23.25 1.20
N LEU A 139 22.09 -24.03 1.31
CA LEU A 139 22.29 -25.29 0.60
C LEU A 139 22.55 -26.42 1.60
N PHE A 140 21.61 -27.37 1.72
CA PHE A 140 21.78 -28.57 2.53
C PHE A 140 22.48 -29.66 1.71
N ALA A 141 23.74 -29.96 2.04
CA ALA A 141 24.57 -30.93 1.32
C ALA A 141 25.26 -31.90 2.31
N PRO A 142 24.55 -32.96 2.77
CA PRO A 142 25.12 -33.94 3.70
C PRO A 142 26.01 -34.96 2.97
N GLY A 143 27.23 -35.18 3.46
CA GLY A 143 28.22 -36.08 2.85
C GLY A 143 28.58 -35.69 1.41
N ASP A 144 28.67 -36.68 0.51
CA ASP A 144 28.98 -36.48 -0.91
C ASP A 144 27.73 -36.30 -1.80
N ASN A 145 26.55 -36.11 -1.21
CA ASN A 145 25.30 -35.99 -1.96
C ASN A 145 25.21 -34.64 -2.70
N PRO A 146 24.56 -34.59 -3.88
CA PRO A 146 24.26 -33.31 -4.54
C PRO A 146 23.40 -32.45 -3.60
N GLY A 147 23.89 -31.25 -3.27
CA GLY A 147 23.24 -30.35 -2.33
C GLY A 147 21.84 -29.93 -2.77
N MET A 148 20.90 -29.85 -1.81
CA MET A 148 19.53 -29.40 -2.02
C MET A 148 19.34 -27.98 -1.48
N PRO A 149 18.88 -27.02 -2.29
CA PRO A 149 18.61 -25.67 -1.80
C PRO A 149 17.41 -25.69 -0.84
N VAL A 150 17.55 -25.00 0.30
CA VAL A 150 16.51 -24.89 1.33
C VAL A 150 16.15 -23.43 1.53
N GLN A 151 14.85 -23.14 1.60
CA GLN A 151 14.32 -21.82 1.98
C GLN A 151 13.00 -22.05 2.73
N ILE A 152 13.03 -21.88 4.05
CA ILE A 152 11.90 -22.09 4.95
C ILE A 152 11.78 -20.86 5.85
N GLY A 153 10.56 -20.35 6.03
CA GLY A 153 10.31 -19.19 6.88
C GLY A 153 10.52 -17.85 6.18
N ASP A 154 10.43 -16.78 6.96
CA ASP A 154 10.46 -15.38 6.55
C ASP A 154 11.82 -14.76 6.96
N PRO A 155 12.54 -14.05 6.04
CA PRO A 155 13.85 -13.47 6.35
C PRO A 155 13.82 -12.35 7.41
N THR A 156 12.65 -11.82 7.76
CA THR A 156 12.47 -10.82 8.84
C THR A 156 12.45 -11.43 10.25
N LYS A 157 12.40 -12.77 10.36
CA LYS A 157 12.34 -13.50 11.64
C LYS A 157 13.64 -13.44 12.42
N LEU A 158 13.54 -13.52 13.75
CA LEU A 158 14.67 -13.26 14.65
C LEU A 158 15.85 -14.23 14.46
N TYR A 159 15.58 -15.54 14.36
CA TYR A 159 16.61 -16.58 14.31
C TYR A 159 16.81 -17.06 12.87
N GLN A 160 18.05 -16.98 12.37
CA GLN A 160 18.38 -17.33 10.99
C GLN A 160 19.43 -18.43 10.97
N LEU A 161 19.09 -19.60 10.43
CA LEU A 161 20.02 -20.68 10.15
C LEU A 161 20.35 -20.69 8.65
N VAL A 162 21.60 -20.37 8.32
CA VAL A 162 22.11 -20.41 6.94
C VAL A 162 22.88 -21.72 6.76
N MET A 163 22.30 -22.63 5.99
CA MET A 163 22.89 -23.92 5.67
C MET A 163 23.97 -23.77 4.60
N GLY A 164 25.15 -24.32 4.88
CA GLY A 164 26.27 -24.36 3.96
C GLY A 164 26.67 -25.79 3.60
N ALA A 165 27.42 -25.94 2.52
CA ALA A 165 28.16 -27.17 2.26
C ALA A 165 29.35 -27.23 3.23
N GLY A 166 29.29 -28.10 4.24
CA GLY A 166 30.35 -28.34 5.23
C GLY A 166 30.05 -27.74 6.62
N GLN A 167 29.77 -26.44 6.70
CA GLN A 167 29.45 -25.76 7.96
C GLN A 167 28.26 -24.80 7.79
N ASN A 168 27.41 -24.75 8.81
CA ASN A 168 26.21 -23.93 8.90
C ASN A 168 26.49 -22.68 9.75
N ALA A 169 25.79 -21.58 9.49
CA ALA A 169 25.91 -20.34 10.26
C ALA A 169 24.59 -19.97 10.94
N PHE A 170 24.63 -19.64 12.23
CA PHE A 170 23.48 -19.14 12.98
C PHE A 170 23.65 -17.64 13.25
N VAL A 171 22.71 -16.84 12.74
CA VAL A 171 22.73 -15.36 12.84
C VAL A 171 21.37 -14.82 13.28
N ALA A 172 21.31 -13.53 13.59
CA ALA A 172 20.09 -12.85 14.01
C ALA A 172 19.61 -11.86 12.93
N SER A 173 18.29 -11.64 12.86
CA SER A 173 17.65 -10.58 12.06
C SER A 173 16.79 -9.73 12.99
N GLY A 174 17.16 -8.47 13.22
CA GLY A 174 16.43 -7.58 14.14
C GLY A 174 17.16 -6.26 14.35
N LEU A 175 16.46 -5.25 14.85
CA LEU A 175 17.06 -3.95 15.16
C LEU A 175 18.07 -4.08 16.30
N GLY A 176 19.35 -4.17 15.93
CA GLY A 176 20.48 -4.51 16.81
C GLY A 176 21.34 -5.67 16.29
N GLY A 177 20.88 -6.40 15.28
CA GLY A 177 21.57 -7.56 14.70
C GLY A 177 21.87 -8.65 15.73
N THR A 178 23.02 -9.31 15.60
CA THR A 178 23.45 -10.37 16.54
C THR A 178 23.79 -9.87 17.94
N SER A 179 23.88 -8.56 18.17
CA SER A 179 24.03 -8.02 19.53
C SER A 179 22.82 -8.33 20.41
N LEU A 180 21.65 -8.66 19.82
CA LEU A 180 20.48 -9.10 20.56
C LEU A 180 20.65 -10.53 21.13
N LEU A 181 21.42 -11.39 20.44
CA LEU A 181 21.50 -12.84 20.70
C LEU A 181 22.90 -13.34 21.11
N ASN A 182 23.95 -12.53 21.07
CA ASN A 182 25.30 -13.02 21.43
C ASN A 182 25.44 -13.29 22.94
N ALA A 183 26.55 -13.90 23.36
CA ALA A 183 26.82 -14.19 24.77
C ALA A 183 27.56 -13.05 25.52
N ASN A 184 27.46 -11.81 25.04
CA ASN A 184 27.98 -10.59 25.67
C ASN A 184 29.52 -10.45 25.85
N VAL A 185 30.34 -11.45 25.50
CA VAL A 185 31.80 -11.47 25.74
C VAL A 185 32.62 -10.42 24.96
N PHE A 186 33.22 -9.46 25.67
CA PHE A 186 34.03 -8.37 25.10
C PHE A 186 35.54 -8.66 25.18
N LEU A 187 36.06 -9.50 24.30
CA LEU A 187 37.51 -9.79 24.27
C LEU A 187 38.20 -9.15 23.08
N LYS A 188 39.36 -8.52 23.31
CA LYS A 188 40.20 -7.94 22.26
C LYS A 188 40.86 -9.04 21.43
N ALA A 189 41.09 -8.79 20.14
CA ALA A 189 41.92 -9.66 19.30
C ALA A 189 43.33 -9.80 19.87
N ASP A 190 43.89 -11.01 19.80
CA ASP A 190 45.24 -11.31 20.27
C ASP A 190 46.30 -10.62 19.38
N PRO A 191 47.38 -10.03 19.95
CA PRO A 191 48.46 -9.41 19.16
C PRO A 191 49.11 -10.37 18.16
N GLY A 192 49.23 -11.66 18.49
CA GLY A 192 49.73 -12.69 17.59
C GLY A 192 48.83 -12.87 16.38
N ALA A 193 47.51 -12.97 16.56
CA ALA A 193 46.55 -13.04 15.46
C ALA A 193 46.59 -11.80 14.56
N MET A 194 46.72 -10.61 15.16
CA MET A 194 46.85 -9.33 14.44
C MET A 194 48.20 -9.18 13.70
N SER A 195 49.23 -9.92 14.11
CA SER A 195 50.56 -9.89 13.49
C SER A 195 50.64 -10.64 12.15
N LEU A 196 49.62 -11.46 11.83
CA LEU A 196 49.57 -12.27 10.62
C LEU A 196 49.73 -11.41 9.34
N PRO A 197 50.38 -11.95 8.29
CA PRO A 197 50.69 -11.20 7.07
C PRO A 197 49.47 -10.78 6.25
N ASP A 198 48.29 -11.33 6.55
CA ASP A 198 47.01 -10.97 5.92
C ASP A 198 46.44 -9.64 6.45
N TRP A 199 46.85 -9.19 7.64
CA TRP A 199 46.44 -7.89 8.18
C TRP A 199 47.19 -6.74 7.48
N PRO A 200 46.58 -5.56 7.30
CA PRO A 200 47.28 -4.35 6.85
C PRO A 200 48.46 -3.99 7.76
N LYS A 201 49.60 -3.56 7.18
CA LYS A 201 50.86 -3.30 7.94
C LYS A 201 50.70 -2.39 9.15
N ASN A 202 49.83 -1.38 9.08
CA ASN A 202 49.57 -0.45 10.18
C ASN A 202 48.74 -1.06 11.32
N LEU A 203 47.94 -2.08 11.05
CA LEU A 203 47.15 -2.80 12.06
C LEU A 203 47.94 -3.91 12.76
N ARG A 204 49.12 -4.28 12.25
CA ARG A 204 50.03 -5.24 12.87
C ARG A 204 50.83 -4.65 14.03
N GLN A 205 50.82 -3.33 14.19
CA GLN A 205 51.51 -2.66 15.28
C GLN A 205 50.78 -2.90 16.59
N GLU A 206 51.52 -3.15 17.66
CA GLU A 206 50.95 -3.28 18.99
C GLU A 206 50.18 -2.00 19.37
N GLY A 207 48.98 -2.16 19.90
CA GLY A 207 48.10 -1.06 20.28
C GLY A 207 47.43 -0.29 19.13
N ALA A 208 47.54 -0.74 17.87
CA ALA A 208 46.97 -0.03 16.71
C ALA A 208 45.44 0.19 16.76
N LEU A 209 44.72 -0.55 17.61
CA LEU A 209 43.27 -0.44 17.80
C LEU A 209 42.86 -0.01 19.22
N ASP A 210 43.80 0.30 20.12
CA ASP A 210 43.47 0.51 21.53
C ASP A 210 42.51 1.68 21.76
N GLU A 211 42.74 2.82 21.11
CA GLU A 211 41.83 3.98 21.17
C GLU A 211 40.38 3.59 20.79
N TYR A 212 40.23 2.75 19.77
CA TYR A 212 38.93 2.35 19.26
C TYR A 212 38.29 1.23 20.10
N TYR A 213 39.08 0.36 20.73
CA TYR A 213 38.59 -0.55 21.76
C TYR A 213 38.10 0.21 22.99
N GLU A 214 38.81 1.25 23.42
CA GLU A 214 38.40 2.10 24.54
C GLU A 214 37.09 2.83 24.22
N ARG A 215 36.94 3.36 23.00
CA ARG A 215 35.70 3.99 22.55
C ARG A 215 34.53 3.00 22.51
N ALA A 216 34.77 1.79 22.03
CA ALA A 216 33.79 0.72 22.03
C ALA A 216 33.40 0.30 23.45
N ALA A 217 34.38 0.13 24.35
CA ALA A 217 34.17 -0.22 25.75
C ALA A 217 33.43 0.89 26.50
N HIS A 218 33.72 2.17 26.20
CA HIS A 218 32.98 3.29 26.77
C HIS A 218 31.50 3.23 26.40
N MET A 219 31.14 2.94 25.15
CA MET A 219 29.73 2.87 24.75
C MET A 219 29.02 1.60 25.25
N LEU A 220 29.68 0.43 25.18
CA LEU A 220 29.08 -0.86 25.48
C LEU A 220 29.18 -1.28 26.97
N GLN A 221 30.05 -0.62 27.74
CA GLN A 221 30.26 -0.81 29.18
C GLN A 221 30.50 -2.28 29.59
N PRO A 222 31.53 -2.95 29.05
CA PRO A 222 31.83 -4.32 29.43
C PRO A 222 32.39 -4.41 30.85
N GLU A 223 31.85 -5.32 31.67
CA GLU A 223 32.28 -5.57 33.04
C GLU A 223 32.41 -7.07 33.34
N GLN A 224 33.27 -7.46 34.28
CA GLN A 224 33.38 -8.85 34.70
C GLN A 224 32.24 -9.22 35.65
N TYR A 225 31.87 -10.51 35.71
CA TYR A 225 30.94 -10.98 36.74
C TYR A 225 31.49 -10.65 38.15
N PRO A 226 30.73 -9.96 39.02
CA PRO A 226 31.25 -9.47 40.29
C PRO A 226 31.69 -10.59 41.25
N GLU A 227 32.71 -10.33 42.06
CA GLU A 227 33.23 -11.32 43.04
C GLU A 227 32.30 -11.54 44.24
N ASP A 228 31.50 -10.54 44.57
CA ASP A 228 30.53 -10.52 45.66
C ASP A 228 29.15 -11.09 45.29
N PHE A 229 28.96 -11.48 44.03
CA PHE A 229 27.75 -12.18 43.58
C PHE A 229 27.81 -13.69 43.89
N PRO A 230 26.67 -14.41 43.89
CA PRO A 230 26.64 -15.84 44.14
C PRO A 230 27.59 -16.62 43.21
N PRO A 231 28.28 -17.66 43.70
CA PRO A 231 29.14 -18.48 42.87
C PRO A 231 28.34 -19.24 41.81
N LEU A 232 28.86 -19.30 40.58
CA LEU A 232 28.23 -19.99 39.46
C LEU A 232 28.87 -21.37 39.28
N LEU A 233 28.05 -22.43 39.34
CA LEU A 233 28.55 -23.81 39.27
C LEU A 233 29.28 -24.13 37.96
N LYS A 234 28.79 -23.60 36.83
CA LYS A 234 29.42 -23.74 35.50
C LYS A 234 30.82 -23.11 35.45
N LEU A 235 31.01 -21.97 36.13
CA LEU A 235 32.27 -21.25 36.20
C LEU A 235 33.28 -21.97 37.10
N GLU A 236 32.84 -22.42 38.28
CA GLU A 236 33.67 -23.20 39.20
C GLU A 236 34.11 -24.52 38.58
N LEU A 237 33.24 -25.16 37.79
CA LEU A 237 33.59 -26.36 37.04
C LEU A 237 34.69 -26.11 36.00
N LEU A 238 34.60 -25.02 35.23
CA LEU A 238 35.66 -24.65 34.28
C LEU A 238 36.98 -24.33 35.00
N LYS A 239 36.92 -23.64 36.14
CA LYS A 239 38.09 -23.35 36.97
C LYS A 239 38.76 -24.63 37.48
N GLN A 240 37.96 -25.56 38.00
CA GLN A 240 38.45 -26.87 38.44
C GLN A 240 39.13 -27.64 37.29
N GLN A 241 38.56 -27.58 36.09
CA GLN A 241 39.15 -28.21 34.91
C GLN A 241 40.46 -27.54 34.49
N ALA A 242 40.54 -26.20 34.55
CA ALA A 242 41.78 -25.47 34.32
C ALA A 242 42.88 -25.93 35.29
N GLU A 243 42.57 -26.13 36.57
CA GLU A 243 43.50 -26.69 37.57
C GLU A 243 43.94 -28.12 37.23
N LEU A 244 43.01 -29.00 36.92
CA LEU A 244 43.29 -30.40 36.58
C LEU A 244 44.12 -30.56 35.29
N LEU A 245 44.01 -29.61 34.36
CA LEU A 245 44.77 -29.58 33.12
C LEU A 245 46.11 -28.83 33.24
N GLY A 246 46.41 -28.22 34.40
CA GLY A 246 47.61 -27.39 34.57
C GLY A 246 47.54 -26.04 33.85
N LEU A 247 46.33 -25.56 33.56
CA LEU A 247 46.03 -24.32 32.84
C LEU A 247 45.46 -23.20 33.74
N SER A 248 45.58 -23.30 35.07
CA SER A 248 45.02 -22.30 36.01
C SER A 248 45.43 -20.86 35.72
N LYS A 249 46.66 -20.63 35.23
CA LYS A 249 47.16 -19.30 34.88
C LYS A 249 46.47 -18.68 33.65
N HIS A 250 45.78 -19.49 32.86
CA HIS A 250 45.03 -19.07 31.67
C HIS A 250 43.55 -18.83 31.98
N PHE A 251 43.08 -19.19 33.17
CA PHE A 251 41.69 -19.04 33.56
C PHE A 251 41.43 -17.63 34.13
N TYR A 252 40.40 -16.95 33.62
CA TYR A 252 39.89 -15.70 34.19
C TYR A 252 38.42 -15.46 33.85
N ARG A 253 37.77 -14.52 34.55
CA ARG A 253 36.41 -14.06 34.26
C ARG A 253 36.43 -13.09 33.08
N VAL A 254 35.62 -13.33 32.06
CA VAL A 254 35.61 -12.46 30.87
C VAL A 254 34.86 -11.15 31.15
N PRO A 255 35.33 -10.02 30.63
CA PRO A 255 34.52 -8.81 30.56
C PRO A 255 33.35 -9.02 29.59
N GLN A 256 32.15 -8.63 30.00
CA GLN A 256 30.90 -8.88 29.28
C GLN A 256 29.99 -7.65 29.27
N THR A 257 29.24 -7.47 28.20
CA THR A 257 28.27 -6.39 27.96
C THR A 257 26.92 -6.67 28.66
N THR A 258 26.98 -7.18 29.89
CA THR A 258 25.86 -7.43 30.78
C THR A 258 25.97 -6.48 31.96
N ARG A 259 24.89 -5.79 32.31
CA ARG A 259 24.85 -4.93 33.49
C ARG A 259 24.46 -5.70 34.75
N PHE A 260 25.17 -5.43 35.84
CA PHE A 260 24.89 -5.95 37.17
C PHE A 260 24.28 -4.91 38.13
N GLU A 261 23.97 -3.72 37.61
CA GLU A 261 23.36 -2.61 38.35
C GLU A 261 22.33 -1.85 37.49
N ASN A 262 21.37 -1.22 38.16
CA ASN A 262 20.33 -0.40 37.53
C ASN A 262 20.83 1.01 37.20
N GLY A 263 20.22 1.63 36.19
CA GLY A 263 20.38 3.05 35.88
C GLY A 263 20.66 3.32 34.40
N PRO A 264 20.92 4.58 34.02
CA PRO A 264 21.21 4.91 32.63
C PRO A 264 22.56 4.32 32.20
N ASN A 265 22.64 3.87 30.95
CA ASN A 265 23.91 3.51 30.31
C ASN A 265 24.58 4.75 29.70
N ASN A 266 25.75 4.57 29.07
CA ASN A 266 26.49 5.68 28.46
C ASN A 266 25.81 6.34 27.24
N ALA A 267 24.80 5.70 26.64
CA ALA A 267 23.95 6.33 25.62
C ALA A 267 22.78 7.12 26.22
N GLY A 268 22.48 6.93 27.52
CA GLY A 268 21.40 7.56 28.24
C GLY A 268 20.15 6.70 28.44
N VAL A 269 20.14 5.45 27.96
CA VAL A 269 18.99 4.54 28.08
C VAL A 269 18.97 3.92 29.47
N GLN A 270 17.80 3.91 30.12
CA GLN A 270 17.60 3.25 31.42
C GLN A 270 17.68 1.72 31.28
N MET A 271 18.57 1.12 32.08
CA MET A 271 18.85 -0.32 32.09
C MET A 271 18.58 -0.92 33.47
N GLN A 272 18.40 -2.24 33.51
CA GLN A 272 18.23 -3.03 34.73
C GLN A 272 19.43 -3.95 34.96
N ALA A 273 19.62 -4.38 36.21
CA ALA A 273 20.58 -5.41 36.58
C ALA A 273 20.13 -6.79 36.10
N SER A 274 21.09 -7.64 35.74
CA SER A 274 20.80 -8.99 35.26
C SER A 274 20.07 -9.85 36.27
N ALA A 275 19.06 -10.58 35.78
CA ALA A 275 18.35 -11.62 36.52
C ALA A 275 19.08 -12.97 36.52
N LEU A 276 20.30 -13.06 35.96
CA LEU A 276 21.18 -14.23 35.98
C LEU A 276 20.55 -15.52 35.41
N THR A 277 19.79 -15.36 34.32
CA THR A 277 18.89 -16.37 33.75
C THR A 277 19.56 -17.40 32.83
N GLY A 278 20.72 -17.08 32.25
CA GLY A 278 21.37 -17.90 31.22
C GLY A 278 20.61 -17.94 29.88
N MET A 279 19.83 -16.90 29.58
CA MET A 279 18.93 -16.81 28.43
C MET A 279 19.47 -15.92 27.29
N ASP A 280 20.73 -15.46 27.35
CA ASP A 280 21.27 -14.44 26.43
C ASP A 280 21.19 -14.84 24.95
N SER A 281 21.35 -16.14 24.65
CA SER A 281 21.47 -16.67 23.28
C SER A 281 20.15 -16.73 22.50
N THR A 282 19.02 -16.42 23.15
CA THR A 282 17.70 -16.27 22.52
C THR A 282 17.13 -14.85 22.66
N GLY A 283 17.94 -13.91 23.19
CA GLY A 283 17.48 -12.59 23.60
C GLY A 283 16.99 -12.63 25.05
N VAL A 284 17.51 -11.71 25.87
CA VAL A 284 17.21 -11.64 27.30
C VAL A 284 16.14 -10.57 27.57
N ASN A 285 15.15 -10.91 28.38
CA ASN A 285 13.97 -10.06 28.63
C ASN A 285 14.08 -9.22 29.90
N ASP A 286 15.18 -9.30 30.65
CA ASP A 286 15.38 -8.58 31.91
C ASP A 286 15.93 -7.15 31.72
N GLY A 287 16.29 -6.76 30.50
CA GLY A 287 16.81 -5.43 30.19
C GLY A 287 18.25 -5.17 30.62
N SER A 288 19.02 -6.22 30.94
CA SER A 288 20.41 -6.09 31.43
C SER A 288 21.48 -6.07 30.34
N LYS A 289 21.12 -6.48 29.13
CA LYS A 289 22.05 -6.65 28.02
C LYS A 289 22.32 -5.35 27.27
N SER A 290 23.57 -4.90 27.29
CA SER A 290 24.06 -3.68 26.62
C SER A 290 24.26 -3.92 25.12
N SER A 291 23.14 -4.19 24.42
CA SER A 291 23.11 -4.42 22.97
C SER A 291 23.25 -3.11 22.17
N THR A 292 23.45 -3.21 20.86
CA THR A 292 23.51 -2.01 20.00
C THR A 292 22.18 -1.26 19.94
N LEU A 293 21.04 -1.93 20.20
CA LEU A 293 19.71 -1.33 20.29
C LEU A 293 19.67 -0.21 21.34
N VAL A 294 20.10 -0.53 22.56
CA VAL A 294 20.06 0.38 23.72
C VAL A 294 21.30 1.27 23.85
N THR A 295 22.30 1.09 22.99
CA THR A 295 23.53 1.89 22.98
C THR A 295 23.62 2.74 21.71
N TYR A 296 24.36 2.29 20.70
CA TYR A 296 24.63 3.03 19.47
C TYR A 296 23.37 3.44 18.69
N LEU A 297 22.35 2.59 18.61
CA LEU A 297 21.13 2.89 17.83
C LEU A 297 20.22 3.88 18.55
N SER A 298 20.08 3.76 19.87
CA SER A 298 19.36 4.76 20.69
C SER A 298 20.06 6.12 20.65
N ASP A 299 21.39 6.13 20.68
CA ASP A 299 22.19 7.33 20.45
C ASP A 299 21.96 7.91 19.04
N ALA A 300 22.05 7.08 17.99
CA ALA A 300 21.81 7.52 16.62
C ALA A 300 20.41 8.12 16.44
N TRP A 301 19.38 7.47 17.00
CA TRP A 301 18.01 7.96 17.00
C TRP A 301 17.89 9.33 17.67
N ASN A 302 18.45 9.51 18.87
CA ASN A 302 18.42 10.78 19.59
C ASN A 302 19.06 11.91 18.76
N TRP A 303 20.11 11.58 18.00
CA TRP A 303 20.81 12.48 17.09
C TRP A 303 20.16 12.62 15.70
N GLY A 304 18.93 12.12 15.53
CA GLY A 304 18.10 12.35 14.35
C GLY A 304 18.26 11.33 13.22
N ALA A 305 18.90 10.17 13.47
CA ALA A 305 18.90 9.07 12.51
C ALA A 305 17.48 8.50 12.35
N GLU A 306 17.11 8.19 11.11
CA GLU A 306 15.82 7.60 10.77
C GLU A 306 16.01 6.10 10.50
N ILE A 307 15.24 5.26 11.19
CA ILE A 307 15.43 3.81 11.24
C ILE A 307 14.22 3.11 10.63
N PHE A 308 14.43 2.24 9.65
CA PHE A 308 13.37 1.51 8.96
C PHE A 308 13.63 -0.01 9.05
N CYS A 309 12.72 -0.71 9.72
CA CYS A 309 12.75 -2.16 9.89
C CYS A 309 12.04 -2.88 8.73
N GLU A 310 12.18 -4.20 8.67
CA GLU A 310 11.62 -5.04 7.60
C GLU A 310 12.08 -4.61 6.19
N CYS A 311 13.23 -3.94 6.09
CA CYS A 311 13.83 -3.41 4.87
C CYS A 311 15.09 -4.22 4.50
N GLU A 312 14.94 -5.19 3.60
CA GLU A 312 16.01 -6.06 3.16
C GLU A 312 16.77 -5.44 1.97
N ALA A 313 17.94 -4.85 2.21
CA ALA A 313 18.80 -4.38 1.13
C ALA A 313 19.23 -5.54 0.22
N ARG A 314 19.11 -5.34 -1.10
CA ARG A 314 19.40 -6.35 -2.12
C ARG A 314 20.67 -6.03 -2.91
N TYR A 315 20.81 -4.81 -3.40
CA TYR A 315 22.00 -4.40 -4.16
C TYR A 315 22.17 -2.88 -4.20
N ILE A 316 23.36 -2.44 -4.61
CA ILE A 316 23.76 -1.03 -4.71
C ILE A 316 24.15 -0.73 -6.15
N LYS A 317 23.70 0.41 -6.67
CA LYS A 317 24.14 0.97 -7.96
C LYS A 317 24.67 2.37 -7.76
N LYS A 318 25.62 2.77 -8.61
CA LYS A 318 26.01 4.18 -8.69
C LYS A 318 24.81 5.00 -9.17
N HIS A 319 24.58 6.17 -8.57
CA HIS A 319 23.51 7.04 -9.02
C HIS A 319 23.76 7.48 -10.48
N PRO A 320 22.75 7.48 -11.38
CA PRO A 320 22.97 7.68 -12.81
C PRO A 320 23.37 9.12 -13.18
N THR A 321 22.90 10.13 -12.44
CA THR A 321 23.03 11.57 -12.79
C THR A 321 23.57 12.46 -11.67
N GLN A 322 23.77 11.92 -10.47
CA GLN A 322 24.17 12.65 -9.26
C GLN A 322 25.29 11.86 -8.58
N ASP A 323 25.94 12.45 -7.59
CA ASP A 323 26.94 11.76 -6.78
C ASP A 323 26.31 10.73 -5.84
N GLY A 324 27.15 9.81 -5.35
CA GLY A 324 26.74 8.76 -4.42
C GLY A 324 26.08 7.54 -5.08
N TYR A 325 25.23 6.86 -4.32
CA TYR A 325 24.76 5.52 -4.63
C TYR A 325 23.28 5.33 -4.31
N ILE A 326 22.60 4.51 -5.08
CA ILE A 326 21.22 4.08 -4.83
C ILE A 326 21.27 2.67 -4.23
N VAL A 327 20.66 2.52 -3.05
CA VAL A 327 20.46 1.24 -2.38
C VAL A 327 19.06 0.74 -2.73
N PHE A 328 18.96 -0.44 -3.33
CA PHE A 328 17.68 -1.10 -3.64
C PHE A 328 17.37 -2.12 -2.55
N PHE A 329 16.14 -2.13 -2.05
CA PHE A 329 15.71 -2.98 -0.95
C PHE A 329 14.30 -3.53 -1.14
N ALA A 330 14.05 -4.74 -0.63
CA ALA A 330 12.74 -5.34 -0.54
C ALA A 330 12.13 -4.98 0.83
N TRP A 331 10.97 -4.34 0.85
CA TRP A 331 10.26 -4.02 2.08
C TRP A 331 9.19 -5.09 2.35
N HIS A 332 9.34 -5.79 3.48
CA HIS A 332 8.51 -6.92 3.89
C HIS A 332 7.35 -6.54 4.81
N GLY A 333 7.28 -5.28 5.25
CA GLY A 333 6.16 -4.75 6.03
C GLY A 333 4.83 -4.88 5.30
N SER A 334 3.71 -4.63 5.99
CA SER A 334 2.36 -4.80 5.42
C SER A 334 2.08 -6.22 4.89
N LYS A 335 2.84 -7.22 5.39
CA LYS A 335 2.85 -8.61 4.91
C LYS A 335 3.18 -8.77 3.42
N ARG A 336 3.91 -7.82 2.82
CA ARG A 336 4.34 -7.90 1.41
C ARG A 336 5.14 -9.17 1.08
N GLY A 337 5.80 -9.76 2.07
CA GLY A 337 6.50 -11.05 1.92
C GLY A 337 5.62 -12.24 1.50
N LEU A 338 4.29 -12.13 1.59
CA LEU A 338 3.36 -13.13 1.06
C LEU A 338 3.35 -13.17 -0.48
N PHE A 339 3.69 -12.07 -1.16
CA PHE A 339 3.87 -12.00 -2.61
C PHE A 339 5.27 -12.47 -3.04
N LYS A 340 5.56 -13.75 -2.81
CA LYS A 340 6.91 -14.34 -3.02
C LYS A 340 7.45 -14.17 -4.44
N ASN A 341 6.56 -14.09 -5.44
CA ASN A 341 6.95 -13.91 -6.85
C ASN A 341 7.26 -12.44 -7.20
N ASN A 342 6.86 -11.48 -6.37
CA ASN A 342 6.88 -10.05 -6.70
C ASN A 342 7.85 -9.27 -5.81
N ILE A 343 8.06 -9.69 -4.55
CA ILE A 343 8.83 -8.99 -3.52
C ILE A 343 10.28 -8.65 -3.92
N TYR A 344 10.94 -9.51 -4.71
CA TYR A 344 12.31 -9.26 -5.19
C TYR A 344 12.37 -8.65 -6.60
N ASN A 345 11.24 -8.55 -7.30
CA ASN A 345 11.14 -7.99 -8.65
C ASN A 345 10.73 -6.51 -8.64
N ASP A 346 10.08 -6.05 -7.57
CA ASP A 346 9.66 -4.66 -7.36
C ASP A 346 10.32 -4.12 -6.08
N LEU A 347 11.56 -3.67 -6.22
CA LEU A 347 12.34 -3.16 -5.11
C LEU A 347 12.08 -1.67 -4.89
N MET A 348 11.94 -1.29 -3.62
CA MET A 348 12.08 0.10 -3.21
C MET A 348 13.55 0.52 -3.31
N TRP A 349 13.81 1.82 -3.22
CA TRP A 349 15.16 2.34 -3.30
C TRP A 349 15.35 3.56 -2.40
N VAL A 350 16.60 3.91 -2.10
CA VAL A 350 16.95 5.15 -1.41
C VAL A 350 18.31 5.63 -1.92
N HIS A 351 18.45 6.95 -2.11
CA HIS A 351 19.69 7.56 -2.56
C HIS A 351 20.54 8.02 -1.37
N ALA A 352 21.77 7.53 -1.29
CA ALA A 352 22.80 8.02 -0.41
C ALA A 352 23.70 9.02 -1.16
N LYS A 353 23.70 10.28 -0.75
CA LYS A 353 24.51 11.33 -1.41
C LYS A 353 26.00 11.16 -1.19
N LYS A 354 26.42 10.74 0.01
CA LYS A 354 27.83 10.64 0.40
C LYS A 354 28.25 9.20 0.67
N PHE A 355 27.59 8.53 1.61
CA PHE A 355 28.04 7.23 2.10
C PHE A 355 26.94 6.17 2.14
N VAL A 356 27.31 4.97 1.68
CA VAL A 356 26.66 3.71 2.02
C VAL A 356 27.62 2.93 2.93
N PHE A 357 27.21 2.76 4.18
CA PHE A 357 27.92 1.97 5.17
C PHE A 357 27.32 0.55 5.22
N MET A 358 28.14 -0.47 4.98
CA MET A 358 27.75 -1.88 4.97
C MET A 358 27.97 -2.53 6.35
N GLY A 359 26.86 -2.76 7.06
CA GLY A 359 26.81 -3.36 8.39
C GLY A 359 25.84 -4.55 8.48
N ALA A 360 25.63 -5.26 7.36
CA ALA A 360 24.68 -6.37 7.24
C ALA A 360 25.20 -7.71 7.77
N GLY A 361 26.39 -7.71 8.37
CA GLY A 361 27.09 -8.91 8.82
C GLY A 361 27.84 -9.60 7.67
N ALA A 362 28.77 -10.51 8.00
CA ALA A 362 29.63 -11.14 7.00
C ALA A 362 28.86 -11.77 5.83
N LEU A 363 27.78 -12.48 6.13
CA LEU A 363 26.91 -13.10 5.11
C LEU A 363 26.14 -12.04 4.30
N GLY A 364 25.39 -11.17 4.98
CA GLY A 364 24.51 -10.21 4.32
C GLY A 364 25.25 -9.19 3.46
N THR A 365 26.37 -8.66 3.96
CA THR A 365 27.23 -7.73 3.22
C THR A 365 27.81 -8.39 1.99
N THR A 366 28.33 -9.61 2.12
CA THR A 366 28.90 -10.37 1.00
C THR A 366 27.83 -10.66 -0.06
N GLU A 367 26.64 -11.06 0.35
CA GLU A 367 25.49 -11.33 -0.51
C GLU A 367 25.09 -10.08 -1.33
N ILE A 368 24.96 -8.92 -0.68
CA ILE A 368 24.64 -7.64 -1.35
C ILE A 368 25.73 -7.24 -2.33
N LEU A 369 27.00 -7.38 -1.97
CA LEU A 369 28.12 -7.02 -2.85
C LEU A 369 28.20 -7.95 -4.07
N LEU A 370 28.00 -9.26 -3.90
CA LEU A 370 27.95 -10.21 -5.01
C LEU A 370 26.82 -9.87 -5.98
N ARG A 371 25.63 -9.47 -5.48
CA ARG A 371 24.51 -9.04 -6.34
C ARG A 371 24.83 -7.75 -7.07
N SER A 372 25.41 -6.78 -6.36
CA SER A 372 25.84 -5.51 -6.93
C SER A 372 26.88 -5.72 -8.04
N LYS A 373 27.78 -6.69 -7.87
CA LYS A 373 28.77 -7.11 -8.87
C LYS A 373 28.12 -7.70 -10.11
N ALA A 374 27.16 -8.62 -9.94
CA ALA A 374 26.40 -9.22 -11.04
C ALA A 374 25.62 -8.16 -11.84
N LEU A 375 25.20 -7.08 -11.17
CA LEU A 375 24.52 -5.92 -11.78
C LEU A 375 25.46 -4.81 -12.29
N GLY A 376 26.77 -5.08 -12.37
CA GLY A 376 27.73 -4.22 -13.06
C GLY A 376 28.55 -3.28 -12.17
N LEU A 377 28.43 -3.33 -10.84
CA LEU A 377 29.31 -2.58 -9.94
C LEU A 377 30.72 -3.19 -9.98
N LYS A 378 31.68 -2.48 -10.58
CA LYS A 378 33.08 -2.93 -10.68
C LYS A 378 33.66 -3.14 -9.27
N MET A 379 34.21 -4.31 -8.98
CA MET A 379 34.87 -4.55 -7.69
C MET A 379 35.92 -5.67 -7.78
N SER A 380 36.72 -5.81 -6.72
CA SER A 380 37.68 -6.89 -6.54
C SER A 380 37.09 -8.30 -6.79
N SER A 381 37.93 -9.22 -7.26
CA SER A 381 37.59 -10.65 -7.41
C SER A 381 37.65 -11.43 -6.08
N ARG A 382 38.05 -10.78 -4.99
CA ARG A 382 38.11 -11.33 -3.63
C ARG A 382 36.77 -11.27 -2.89
N VAL A 383 35.80 -10.48 -3.36
CA VAL A 383 34.43 -10.50 -2.80
C VAL A 383 33.83 -11.90 -2.89
N GLY A 384 33.34 -12.41 -1.76
CA GLY A 384 32.84 -13.78 -1.59
C GLY A 384 33.89 -14.81 -1.19
N LYS A 385 35.15 -14.44 -0.96
CA LYS A 385 36.24 -15.36 -0.61
C LYS A 385 36.80 -15.08 0.78
N ASP A 386 37.67 -15.98 1.22
CA ASP A 386 38.45 -15.88 2.45
C ASP A 386 37.57 -15.79 3.70
N MET A 387 36.49 -16.56 3.71
CA MET A 387 35.56 -16.62 4.83
C MET A 387 36.01 -17.66 5.85
N SER A 388 35.63 -17.44 7.11
CA SER A 388 36.01 -18.26 8.26
C SER A 388 34.83 -18.42 9.22
N GLY A 389 34.75 -19.58 9.87
CA GLY A 389 33.84 -19.86 10.98
C GLY A 389 34.49 -19.60 12.35
N ASN A 390 35.64 -18.91 12.39
CA ASN A 390 36.40 -18.58 13.60
C ASN A 390 36.87 -19.80 14.41
N GLY A 391 36.97 -20.97 13.75
CA GLY A 391 37.28 -22.22 14.43
C GLY A 391 36.28 -22.59 15.53
N ASP A 392 35.02 -22.15 15.42
CA ASP A 392 33.96 -22.39 16.40
C ASP A 392 33.71 -23.90 16.61
N ILE A 393 33.82 -24.37 17.86
CA ILE A 393 33.40 -25.73 18.26
C ILE A 393 32.40 -25.62 19.41
N LEU A 394 31.24 -26.27 19.24
CA LEU A 394 30.26 -26.50 20.30
C LEU A 394 30.34 -27.95 20.76
N ALA A 395 30.68 -28.16 22.02
CA ALA A 395 30.80 -29.49 22.61
C ALA A 395 30.19 -29.58 24.01
N PHE A 396 29.96 -30.80 24.51
CA PHE A 396 29.31 -31.00 25.80
C PHE A 396 30.07 -32.00 26.68
N GLY A 397 30.25 -31.63 27.94
CA GLY A 397 30.63 -32.53 29.01
C GLY A 397 29.38 -33.10 29.66
N TYR A 398 28.90 -34.25 29.20
CA TYR A 398 27.60 -34.80 29.58
C TYR A 398 27.65 -35.63 30.87
N ASN A 399 26.73 -35.35 31.79
CA ASN A 399 26.51 -36.09 33.03
C ASN A 399 27.80 -36.24 33.87
N THR A 400 28.43 -35.13 34.24
CA THR A 400 29.66 -35.13 35.06
C THR A 400 29.39 -35.54 36.53
N ASN A 401 30.44 -35.74 37.32
CA ASN A 401 30.31 -36.05 38.76
C ASN A 401 29.76 -34.87 39.58
N CYS A 402 29.86 -33.66 39.04
CA CYS A 402 29.41 -32.43 39.66
C CYS A 402 28.24 -31.84 38.86
N GLU A 403 27.54 -30.90 39.48
CA GLU A 403 26.47 -30.18 38.81
C GLU A 403 27.05 -28.92 38.14
N ALA A 404 26.66 -28.67 36.90
CA ALA A 404 27.08 -27.47 36.16
C ALA A 404 26.02 -26.36 36.24
N ASN A 405 24.73 -26.71 36.39
CA ASN A 405 23.60 -25.75 36.37
C ASN A 405 23.63 -24.85 35.12
N GLY A 406 23.99 -25.42 33.96
CA GLY A 406 24.14 -24.72 32.69
C GLY A 406 22.85 -24.61 31.86
N LEU A 407 21.67 -24.87 32.43
CA LEU A 407 20.39 -24.80 31.72
C LEU A 407 19.67 -23.50 32.09
N GLY A 408 19.50 -22.60 31.12
CA GLY A 408 18.84 -21.32 31.31
C GLY A 408 17.39 -21.48 31.75
N ARG A 409 16.93 -20.56 32.59
CA ARG A 409 15.56 -20.53 33.13
C ARG A 409 15.09 -19.10 33.19
N ASP A 410 13.81 -18.88 32.87
CA ASP A 410 13.20 -17.57 33.07
C ASP A 410 13.36 -17.14 34.54
N SER A 411 12.89 -17.92 35.51
CA SER A 411 13.03 -17.53 36.92
C SER A 411 14.03 -18.43 37.66
N PRO A 412 15.34 -18.11 37.65
CA PRO A 412 16.33 -18.87 38.39
C PRO A 412 16.16 -18.73 39.91
N SER A 413 16.74 -19.67 40.66
CA SER A 413 16.79 -19.56 42.12
C SER A 413 17.85 -18.54 42.52
N PRO A 414 17.55 -17.60 43.44
CA PRO A 414 18.55 -16.64 43.94
C PRO A 414 19.76 -17.31 44.60
N ASP A 415 19.56 -18.46 45.25
CA ASP A 415 20.63 -19.22 45.92
C ASP A 415 21.45 -20.08 44.96
N LYS A 416 20.98 -20.24 43.72
CA LYS A 416 21.61 -21.08 42.69
C LYS A 416 21.35 -20.52 41.28
N PRO A 417 21.85 -19.32 40.98
CA PRO A 417 21.66 -18.71 39.67
C PRO A 417 22.47 -19.44 38.59
N ILE A 418 22.07 -19.25 37.34
CA ILE A 418 22.82 -19.75 36.18
C ILE A 418 23.91 -18.75 35.80
N GLY A 419 23.60 -17.46 35.89
CA GLY A 419 24.46 -16.36 35.43
C GLY A 419 24.30 -16.09 33.93
N PRO A 420 25.05 -15.12 33.38
CA PRO A 420 25.13 -14.90 31.94
C PRO A 420 25.61 -16.15 31.21
N THR A 421 25.27 -16.31 29.92
CA THR A 421 25.64 -17.50 29.13
C THR A 421 27.11 -17.86 29.27
N ILE A 422 28.03 -16.90 29.15
CA ILE A 422 29.48 -17.11 29.30
C ILE A 422 29.99 -16.21 30.42
N THR A 423 30.80 -16.74 31.32
CA THR A 423 31.35 -15.97 32.45
C THR A 423 32.85 -16.16 32.64
N GLY A 424 33.39 -17.31 32.23
CA GLY A 424 34.81 -17.61 32.32
C GLY A 424 35.40 -18.15 31.04
N VAL A 425 36.71 -17.97 30.90
CA VAL A 425 37.51 -18.45 29.77
C VAL A 425 38.80 -19.09 30.27
N ILE A 426 39.27 -20.12 29.56
CA ILE A 426 40.66 -20.59 29.58
C ILE A 426 41.31 -20.09 28.28
N ASP A 427 42.17 -19.09 28.40
CA ASP A 427 42.75 -18.37 27.26
C ASP A 427 44.13 -18.91 26.89
N CYS A 428 44.18 -19.72 25.84
CA CYS A 428 45.39 -20.36 25.32
C CYS A 428 45.84 -19.73 23.99
N ARG A 429 45.50 -18.46 23.72
CA ARG A 429 45.85 -17.78 22.45
C ARG A 429 47.33 -17.50 22.30
N GLU A 430 48.03 -17.21 23.41
CA GLU A 430 49.47 -16.99 23.40
C GLU A 430 50.24 -18.30 23.11
N GLN A 431 50.57 -18.51 21.84
CA GLN A 431 51.33 -19.65 21.34
C GLN A 431 52.52 -19.19 20.48
N GLN A 432 53.51 -20.08 20.26
CA GLN A 432 54.65 -19.77 19.39
C GLN A 432 54.20 -19.49 17.95
N ASN A 433 53.21 -20.23 17.47
CA ASN A 433 52.52 -19.98 16.21
C ASN A 433 51.11 -19.48 16.56
N PRO A 434 50.74 -18.24 16.20
CA PRO A 434 49.43 -17.68 16.52
C PRO A 434 48.24 -18.54 16.08
N LEU A 435 48.38 -19.30 14.99
CA LEU A 435 47.33 -20.18 14.47
C LEU A 435 47.03 -21.40 15.35
N ASP A 436 47.91 -21.73 16.31
CA ASP A 436 47.68 -22.80 17.27
C ASP A 436 46.90 -22.31 18.51
N GLY A 437 46.63 -21.00 18.60
CA GLY A 437 45.90 -20.38 19.70
C GLY A 437 44.41 -20.73 19.72
N PHE A 438 43.85 -20.88 20.91
CA PHE A 438 42.43 -21.16 21.12
C PHE A 438 41.96 -20.65 22.48
N VAL A 439 40.64 -20.53 22.65
CA VAL A 439 40.01 -20.28 23.95
C VAL A 439 38.96 -21.34 24.26
N ILE A 440 38.79 -21.66 25.54
CA ILE A 440 37.71 -22.54 26.01
C ILE A 440 36.83 -21.75 26.96
N GLU A 441 35.58 -21.54 26.56
CA GLU A 441 34.55 -20.85 27.33
C GLU A 441 33.51 -21.85 27.83
N GLU A 442 32.97 -21.57 29.01
CA GLU A 442 31.81 -22.29 29.54
C GLU A 442 30.51 -21.57 29.13
N GLY A 443 29.47 -22.34 28.83
CA GLY A 443 28.21 -21.84 28.28
C GLY A 443 26.97 -22.27 29.06
N ALA A 444 25.88 -21.51 28.90
CA ALA A 444 24.52 -21.91 29.26
C ALA A 444 23.65 -22.19 28.02
N ILE A 445 22.75 -23.16 28.11
CA ILE A 445 21.76 -23.46 27.06
C ILE A 445 20.41 -22.89 27.47
N THR A 446 19.91 -21.94 26.68
CA THR A 446 18.62 -21.27 26.88
C THR A 446 17.46 -22.26 27.00
N GLN A 447 16.45 -21.95 27.83
CA GLN A 447 15.26 -22.76 28.07
C GLN A 447 14.56 -23.25 26.79
N ALA A 448 14.50 -22.42 25.75
CA ALA A 448 13.87 -22.78 24.47
C ALA A 448 14.57 -23.94 23.74
N LEU A 449 15.88 -24.13 23.96
CA LEU A 449 16.68 -25.17 23.30
C LEU A 449 16.85 -26.43 24.15
N VAL A 450 16.47 -26.42 25.43
CA VAL A 450 16.60 -27.58 26.34
C VAL A 450 15.93 -28.85 25.82
N PRO A 451 14.69 -28.82 25.27
CA PRO A 451 14.06 -30.03 24.71
C PRO A 451 14.85 -30.62 23.52
N VAL A 452 15.42 -29.75 22.68
CA VAL A 452 16.24 -30.15 21.53
C VAL A 452 17.55 -30.76 22.01
N LEU A 453 18.22 -30.10 22.96
CA LEU A 453 19.45 -30.59 23.61
C LEU A 453 19.23 -31.97 24.24
N GLN A 454 18.14 -32.16 24.99
CA GLN A 454 17.84 -33.43 25.63
C GLN A 454 17.69 -34.55 24.61
N ALA A 455 16.87 -34.34 23.57
CA ALA A 455 16.69 -35.31 22.50
C ALA A 455 18.03 -35.66 21.83
N MET A 456 18.89 -34.66 21.60
CA MET A 456 20.21 -34.85 20.99
C MET A 456 21.18 -35.63 21.88
N LEU A 457 21.36 -35.23 23.14
CA LEU A 457 22.29 -35.90 24.06
C LEU A 457 21.87 -37.36 24.37
N GLU A 458 20.57 -37.64 24.34
CA GLU A 458 20.04 -38.99 24.55
C GLU A 458 20.13 -39.89 23.31
N SER A 459 20.07 -39.32 22.09
CA SER A 459 20.01 -40.09 20.83
C SER A 459 21.38 -40.40 20.19
N LEU A 460 22.48 -39.74 20.57
CA LEU A 460 23.64 -39.66 19.67
C LEU A 460 24.86 -40.61 19.90
N PRO A 461 25.47 -41.12 18.80
CA PRO A 461 26.75 -41.85 18.71
C PRO A 461 27.99 -40.92 18.79
N GLY A 462 29.21 -41.48 18.96
CA GLY A 462 30.48 -40.72 19.05
C GLY A 462 31.00 -40.41 20.46
N LYS A 463 30.46 -41.06 21.50
CA LYS A 463 30.81 -40.83 22.91
C LYS A 463 32.25 -41.25 23.21
N ILE A 464 33.04 -40.35 23.79
CA ILE A 464 34.28 -40.72 24.47
C ILE A 464 33.92 -40.92 25.94
N ILE A 465 33.73 -42.18 26.31
CA ILE A 465 33.37 -42.60 27.67
C ILE A 465 34.66 -42.71 28.49
N PRO A 466 34.75 -42.08 29.69
CA PRO A 466 35.87 -42.25 30.61
C PRO A 466 36.29 -43.71 30.82
N LYS A 467 37.60 -43.97 30.97
CA LYS A 467 38.13 -45.28 31.41
C LYS A 467 38.89 -45.14 32.73
N PRO A 468 38.64 -45.99 33.75
CA PRO A 468 37.54 -46.94 33.92
C PRO A 468 36.38 -46.38 34.79
N TYR A 469 35.12 -46.58 34.36
CA TYR A 469 33.94 -46.39 35.22
C TYR A 469 33.86 -47.51 36.26
N SER A 470 33.64 -47.17 37.54
CA SER A 470 33.25 -48.17 38.52
C SER A 470 31.77 -48.59 38.30
N LEU A 471 31.37 -49.77 38.79
CA LEU A 471 29.96 -50.21 38.77
C LEU A 471 29.01 -49.20 39.44
N LYS A 472 29.49 -48.51 40.47
CA LYS A 472 28.75 -47.45 41.18
C LYS A 472 28.45 -46.28 40.27
N ASP A 473 29.43 -45.84 39.48
CA ASP A 473 29.30 -44.71 38.57
C ASP A 473 28.29 -45.04 37.46
N GLN A 474 28.31 -46.26 36.91
CA GLN A 474 27.33 -46.67 35.90
C GLN A 474 25.88 -46.57 36.40
N VAL A 475 25.61 -47.00 37.64
CA VAL A 475 24.28 -46.91 38.26
C VAL A 475 23.89 -45.44 38.49
N MET A 476 24.80 -44.62 39.02
CA MET A 476 24.53 -43.20 39.27
C MET A 476 24.23 -42.44 37.98
N HIS A 477 25.00 -42.69 36.91
CA HIS A 477 24.75 -42.06 35.62
C HIS A 477 23.43 -42.52 35.00
N PHE A 478 23.03 -43.79 35.18
CA PHE A 478 21.74 -44.29 34.74
C PHE A 478 20.57 -43.63 35.50
N LEU A 479 20.67 -43.51 36.82
CA LEU A 479 19.65 -42.85 37.64
C LEU A 479 19.48 -41.36 37.26
N ALA A 480 20.60 -40.65 37.10
CA ALA A 480 20.60 -39.25 36.67
C ALA A 480 19.93 -39.05 35.29
N ARG A 481 20.10 -40.01 34.37
CA ARG A 481 19.41 -40.02 33.07
C ARG A 481 17.91 -40.20 33.20
N GLN A 482 17.46 -41.14 34.03
CA GLN A 482 16.02 -41.34 34.26
C GLN A 482 15.38 -40.10 34.90
N GLN A 483 16.08 -39.42 35.81
CA GLN A 483 15.61 -38.17 36.42
C GLN A 483 15.38 -37.07 35.37
N SER A 484 16.34 -36.82 34.47
CA SER A 484 16.18 -35.82 33.41
C SER A 484 15.06 -36.13 32.41
N ARG A 485 14.70 -37.41 32.21
CA ARG A 485 13.55 -37.79 31.37
C ARG A 485 12.20 -37.43 31.97
N ILE A 486 12.10 -37.47 33.30
CA ILE A 486 10.89 -37.07 34.02
C ILE A 486 10.79 -35.54 34.03
N TYR A 487 11.89 -34.87 34.35
CA TYR A 487 11.97 -33.42 34.40
C TYR A 487 13.38 -32.96 34.01
N PRO A 488 13.56 -32.16 32.93
CA PRO A 488 14.88 -31.78 32.44
C PRO A 488 15.76 -31.10 33.49
N TYR A 489 15.14 -30.30 34.37
CA TYR A 489 15.80 -29.56 35.45
C TYR A 489 15.78 -30.29 36.80
N ALA A 490 15.63 -31.62 36.80
CA ALA A 490 15.67 -32.41 38.03
C ALA A 490 17.02 -32.24 38.75
N PRO A 491 17.04 -31.92 40.07
CA PRO A 491 18.28 -31.85 40.83
C PRO A 491 19.07 -33.17 40.71
N MET A 492 20.37 -33.07 40.46
CA MET A 492 21.26 -34.22 40.18
C MET A 492 20.96 -35.02 38.90
N GLY A 493 20.01 -34.56 38.08
CA GLY A 493 19.71 -35.11 36.77
C GLY A 493 20.87 -34.93 35.79
N SER A 494 20.93 -35.78 34.76
CA SER A 494 22.03 -35.80 33.80
C SER A 494 22.22 -34.48 33.04
N LEU A 495 21.13 -33.73 32.78
CA LEU A 495 21.19 -32.44 32.08
C LEU A 495 21.71 -31.31 32.98
N GLU A 496 21.32 -31.25 34.26
CA GLU A 496 21.89 -30.29 35.23
C GLU A 496 23.39 -30.51 35.46
N LYS A 497 23.84 -31.75 35.25
CA LYS A 497 25.24 -32.18 35.29
C LYS A 497 25.96 -32.05 33.95
N THR A 498 25.35 -31.39 32.97
CA THR A 498 25.95 -31.18 31.65
C THR A 498 26.58 -29.81 31.55
N GLN A 499 27.85 -29.78 31.15
CA GLN A 499 28.59 -28.56 30.86
C GLN A 499 28.61 -28.31 29.35
N THR A 500 28.46 -27.06 28.93
CA THR A 500 28.64 -26.64 27.54
C THR A 500 30.00 -26.00 27.37
N TYR A 501 30.73 -26.43 26.33
CA TYR A 501 31.97 -25.80 25.91
C TYR A 501 31.74 -25.04 24.60
N LEU A 502 32.22 -23.81 24.58
CA LEU A 502 32.30 -22.95 23.40
C LEU A 502 33.78 -22.66 23.16
N ILE A 503 34.27 -23.01 21.99
CA ILE A 503 35.70 -22.89 21.66
C ILE A 503 35.80 -22.05 20.41
N MET A 504 36.75 -21.12 20.40
CA MET A 504 37.15 -20.38 19.21
C MET A 504 38.64 -20.64 18.96
N SER A 505 38.99 -20.83 17.70
CA SER A 505 40.35 -21.14 17.27
C SER A 505 40.60 -20.61 15.86
N HIS A 506 41.57 -21.16 15.13
CA HIS A 506 41.84 -20.78 13.75
C HIS A 506 41.46 -21.91 12.79
N ASP A 507 40.78 -21.55 11.70
CA ASP A 507 40.50 -22.43 10.56
C ASP A 507 41.28 -21.98 9.31
N SER A 508 41.08 -22.67 8.19
CA SER A 508 41.82 -22.43 6.96
C SER A 508 41.47 -21.10 6.26
N ASN A 509 40.44 -20.38 6.71
CA ASN A 509 39.88 -19.21 6.05
C ASN A 509 39.57 -19.45 4.55
N GLN A 510 39.23 -20.68 4.14
CA GLN A 510 39.00 -21.04 2.72
C GLN A 510 37.52 -21.13 2.34
N ALA A 511 36.61 -20.61 3.18
CA ALA A 511 35.21 -20.64 2.83
C ALA A 511 34.89 -19.59 1.75
N VAL A 512 33.96 -19.96 0.87
CA VAL A 512 33.57 -19.14 -0.27
C VAL A 512 32.05 -19.05 -0.31
N MET A 513 31.55 -17.83 -0.47
CA MET A 513 30.17 -17.55 -0.82
C MET A 513 30.06 -17.18 -2.29
N LYS A 514 29.06 -17.76 -2.97
CA LYS A 514 28.72 -17.43 -4.37
C LYS A 514 27.23 -17.17 -4.50
N LEU A 515 26.83 -16.44 -5.53
CA LEU A 515 25.44 -16.44 -5.99
C LEU A 515 25.24 -17.61 -6.94
N GLY A 516 24.35 -18.53 -6.56
CA GLY A 516 23.89 -19.63 -7.41
C GLY A 516 22.77 -19.21 -8.34
N GLU A 517 22.10 -20.21 -8.93
CA GLU A 517 20.92 -20.00 -9.78
C GLU A 517 19.78 -19.32 -9.00
N ASN A 518 19.03 -18.44 -9.67
CA ASN A 518 17.89 -17.70 -9.10
C ASN A 518 18.22 -16.82 -7.89
N ASP A 519 19.39 -16.16 -7.89
CA ASP A 519 19.77 -15.16 -6.88
C ASP A 519 19.93 -15.70 -5.43
N ARG A 520 20.26 -17.00 -5.31
CA ARG A 520 20.41 -17.68 -4.02
C ARG A 520 21.88 -17.76 -3.59
N PRO A 521 22.26 -17.22 -2.41
CA PRO A 521 23.63 -17.35 -1.93
C PRO A 521 23.92 -18.79 -1.49
N THR A 522 25.07 -19.32 -1.88
CA THR A 522 25.58 -20.62 -1.46
C THR A 522 26.89 -20.44 -0.71
N LEU A 523 26.94 -20.97 0.51
CA LEU A 523 28.11 -20.96 1.36
C LEU A 523 28.79 -22.33 1.29
N THR A 524 30.09 -22.37 1.01
CA THR A 524 30.86 -23.62 0.91
C THR A 524 32.12 -23.53 1.74
N PHE A 525 32.29 -24.48 2.66
CA PHE A 525 33.47 -24.69 3.48
C PHE A 525 34.23 -25.90 2.98
N LEU A 526 35.52 -25.75 2.71
CA LEU A 526 36.39 -26.84 2.27
C LEU A 526 37.11 -27.45 3.49
N GLY A 527 36.71 -28.66 3.88
CA GLY A 527 37.47 -29.47 4.86
C GLY A 527 37.32 -29.08 6.34
N VAL A 528 36.29 -28.31 6.70
CA VAL A 528 36.02 -27.92 8.10
C VAL A 528 35.50 -29.13 8.89
N GLY A 529 36.02 -29.34 10.10
CA GLY A 529 35.69 -30.45 11.00
C GLY A 529 36.52 -31.73 10.88
N ARG A 530 37.44 -31.84 9.91
CA ARG A 530 38.33 -33.02 9.72
C ARG A 530 39.82 -32.72 9.89
N SER A 531 40.19 -31.53 10.37
CA SER A 531 41.59 -31.14 10.56
C SER A 531 42.20 -31.78 11.82
N ASP A 532 43.52 -31.99 11.80
CA ASP A 532 44.27 -32.49 12.96
C ASP A 532 44.14 -31.54 14.17
N HIS A 533 43.98 -30.23 13.92
CA HIS A 533 43.77 -29.23 14.97
C HIS A 533 42.41 -29.40 15.68
N VAL A 534 41.32 -29.64 14.94
CA VAL A 534 40.01 -29.93 15.55
C VAL A 534 40.06 -31.23 16.36
N GLN A 535 40.78 -32.26 15.90
CA GLN A 535 40.97 -33.49 16.67
C GLN A 535 41.77 -33.26 17.96
N TYR A 536 42.80 -32.43 17.90
CA TYR A 536 43.59 -32.01 19.06
C TYR A 536 42.73 -31.31 20.13
N LEU A 537 41.92 -30.32 19.72
CA LEU A 537 41.02 -29.59 20.63
C LEU A 537 39.97 -30.52 21.25
N ASN A 538 39.34 -31.39 20.44
CA ASN A 538 38.44 -32.42 20.93
C ASN A 538 39.12 -33.35 21.96
N GLY A 539 40.40 -33.67 21.77
CA GLY A 539 41.21 -34.43 22.71
C GLY A 539 41.44 -33.73 24.05
N ILE A 540 41.65 -32.41 24.04
CA ILE A 540 41.75 -31.59 25.26
C ILE A 540 40.42 -31.59 26.01
N LEU A 541 39.30 -31.32 25.32
CA LEU A 541 37.97 -31.29 25.94
C LEU A 541 37.55 -32.65 26.49
N ALA A 542 37.92 -33.73 25.81
CA ALA A 542 37.73 -35.09 26.32
C ALA A 542 38.53 -35.33 27.62
N LYS A 543 39.79 -34.87 27.70
CA LYS A 543 40.59 -34.93 28.93
C LYS A 543 39.94 -34.10 30.05
N ALA A 544 39.52 -32.87 29.76
CA ALA A 544 38.85 -31.97 30.71
C ALA A 544 37.58 -32.60 31.30
N THR A 545 36.74 -33.15 30.42
CA THR A 545 35.46 -33.78 30.77
C THR A 545 35.67 -35.07 31.57
N ASN A 546 36.62 -35.91 31.15
CA ASN A 546 36.93 -37.16 31.84
C ASN A 546 37.51 -36.91 33.24
N ALA A 547 38.28 -35.84 33.43
CA ALA A 547 38.87 -35.48 34.72
C ALA A 547 37.80 -35.17 35.78
N VAL A 548 36.59 -34.77 35.35
CA VAL A 548 35.42 -34.53 36.23
C VAL A 548 34.35 -35.63 36.11
N GLY A 549 34.70 -36.79 35.52
CA GLY A 549 33.85 -37.97 35.42
C GLY A 549 32.72 -37.91 34.39
N GLY A 550 32.69 -36.91 33.51
CA GLY A 550 31.67 -36.77 32.46
C GLY A 550 31.94 -37.60 31.21
N THR A 551 30.93 -37.76 30.36
CA THR A 551 31.09 -38.29 29.00
C THR A 551 31.28 -37.14 28.02
N TYR A 552 32.36 -37.13 27.26
CA TYR A 552 32.54 -36.14 26.21
C TYR A 552 31.64 -36.44 25.00
N VAL A 553 30.89 -35.43 24.57
CA VAL A 553 30.03 -35.46 23.39
C VAL A 553 30.50 -34.38 22.44
N ASN A 554 31.15 -34.80 21.35
CA ASN A 554 31.57 -33.92 20.27
C ASN A 554 30.35 -33.52 19.43
N SER A 555 30.18 -32.21 19.21
CA SER A 555 29.22 -31.55 18.32
C SER A 555 28.02 -32.41 17.91
N PRO A 556 26.98 -32.53 18.75
CA PRO A 556 25.84 -33.39 18.44
C PRO A 556 25.06 -32.95 17.17
N PHE A 557 25.18 -31.67 16.77
CA PHE A 557 24.67 -31.18 15.47
C PHE A 557 25.41 -31.79 14.28
N PHE A 558 26.70 -32.08 14.42
CA PHE A 558 27.48 -32.79 13.40
C PHE A 558 26.84 -34.15 13.09
N ALA A 559 26.49 -34.95 14.10
CA ALA A 559 25.86 -36.24 13.87
C ALA A 559 24.39 -36.15 13.39
N ALA A 560 23.63 -35.12 13.79
CA ALA A 560 22.23 -34.93 13.41
C ALA A 560 22.02 -34.25 12.04
N LEU A 561 23.00 -33.46 11.57
CA LEU A 561 22.95 -32.70 10.32
C LEU A 561 23.88 -33.27 9.23
N GLY A 562 24.30 -34.53 9.35
CA GLY A 562 25.07 -35.23 8.31
C GLY A 562 26.54 -34.80 8.23
N GLU A 563 27.22 -34.73 9.38
CA GLU A 563 28.62 -34.33 9.57
C GLU A 563 28.91 -32.84 9.30
N GLN A 564 27.95 -31.95 9.62
CA GLN A 564 28.11 -30.51 9.42
C GLN A 564 28.21 -29.73 10.74
N GLU A 565 29.22 -28.86 10.86
CA GLU A 565 29.43 -28.01 12.05
C GLU A 565 28.54 -26.76 12.03
N ILE A 566 28.44 -26.05 13.17
CA ILE A 566 27.72 -24.77 13.29
C ILE A 566 28.69 -23.70 13.80
N THR A 567 28.71 -22.53 13.16
CA THR A 567 29.40 -21.32 13.63
C THR A 567 28.39 -20.22 13.96
N VAL A 568 28.71 -19.41 14.97
CA VAL A 568 28.02 -18.15 15.30
C VAL A 568 28.90 -16.94 15.01
N HIS A 569 30.18 -17.16 14.69
CA HIS A 569 31.19 -16.14 14.44
C HIS A 569 31.68 -16.14 12.97
N ILE A 570 30.75 -16.21 12.01
CA ILE A 570 31.12 -16.11 10.60
C ILE A 570 31.76 -14.75 10.28
N MET A 571 32.89 -14.78 9.59
CA MET A 571 33.64 -13.59 9.17
C MET A 571 34.30 -13.76 7.80
N GLY A 572 34.80 -12.65 7.25
CA GLY A 572 35.36 -12.60 5.90
C GLY A 572 34.30 -12.49 4.80
N GLY A 573 34.74 -12.50 3.53
CA GLY A 573 33.88 -12.33 2.35
C GLY A 573 34.02 -10.95 1.69
N ALA A 574 34.46 -9.94 2.44
CA ALA A 574 34.89 -8.64 1.90
C ALA A 574 36.18 -8.17 2.60
N THR A 575 37.18 -9.04 2.66
CA THR A 575 38.39 -8.89 3.50
C THR A 575 39.24 -7.66 3.20
N MET A 576 39.85 -7.10 4.24
CA MET A 576 40.85 -6.03 4.09
C MET A 576 42.06 -6.50 3.30
N SER A 577 42.56 -5.64 2.41
CA SER A 577 43.78 -5.89 1.67
C SER A 577 45.02 -5.54 2.50
N ASN A 578 45.97 -6.47 2.58
CA ASN A 578 47.24 -6.27 3.30
C ASN A 578 48.18 -5.24 2.65
N ASP A 579 48.02 -4.96 1.35
CA ASP A 579 48.82 -4.02 0.56
C ASP A 579 48.00 -2.87 -0.08
N GLY A 580 46.69 -2.88 0.18
CA GLY A 580 45.71 -1.93 -0.34
C GLY A 580 45.25 -2.21 -1.78
N THR A 581 45.68 -3.31 -2.40
CA THR A 581 45.29 -3.71 -3.75
C THR A 581 44.13 -4.70 -3.73
N GLY A 582 43.28 -4.66 -4.76
CA GLY A 582 42.17 -5.61 -4.88
C GLY A 582 42.56 -6.99 -5.40
N VAL A 583 43.86 -7.27 -5.57
CA VAL A 583 44.36 -8.64 -5.72
C VAL A 583 44.32 -9.37 -4.38
N ASN A 584 44.70 -8.68 -3.30
CA ASN A 584 44.90 -9.27 -1.98
C ASN A 584 43.74 -9.02 -1.00
N GLY A 585 42.76 -8.20 -1.35
CA GLY A 585 41.54 -8.02 -0.55
C GLY A 585 40.36 -7.47 -1.37
N ALA A 586 39.21 -7.33 -0.73
CA ALA A 586 38.03 -6.69 -1.32
C ALA A 586 37.90 -5.21 -0.94
N VAL A 587 38.45 -4.83 0.21
CA VAL A 587 38.42 -3.47 0.73
C VAL A 587 39.83 -2.96 1.07
N ASP A 588 40.00 -1.64 1.11
CA ASP A 588 41.22 -1.03 1.62
C ASP A 588 41.35 -1.18 3.15
N GLN A 589 42.44 -0.68 3.72
CA GLN A 589 42.70 -0.74 5.16
C GLN A 589 41.68 0.02 6.05
N PHE A 590 40.75 0.79 5.47
CA PHE A 590 39.69 1.54 6.15
C PHE A 590 38.29 1.05 5.74
N GLY A 591 38.19 -0.13 5.10
CA GLY A 591 36.93 -0.71 4.69
C GLY A 591 36.35 -0.18 3.38
N GLN A 592 37.03 0.71 2.64
CA GLN A 592 36.51 1.22 1.37
C GLN A 592 36.54 0.14 0.28
N LEU A 593 35.44 -0.04 -0.45
CA LEU A 593 35.31 -1.08 -1.48
C LEU A 593 36.24 -0.82 -2.68
N LEU A 594 37.12 -1.78 -3.00
CA LEU A 594 38.05 -1.69 -4.13
C LEU A 594 37.35 -1.99 -5.45
N LYS A 595 37.58 -1.15 -6.46
CA LYS A 595 36.93 -1.18 -7.80
C LYS A 595 37.41 -2.30 -8.72
N GLY A 596 38.56 -2.91 -8.44
CA GLY A 596 39.20 -3.88 -9.32
C GLY A 596 40.44 -4.46 -8.66
N THR A 597 41.48 -4.78 -9.42
CA THR A 597 42.74 -5.34 -8.89
C THR A 597 43.71 -4.28 -8.34
N GLY A 598 43.54 -3.01 -8.70
CA GLY A 598 44.37 -1.89 -8.25
C GLY A 598 44.00 -1.38 -6.85
N LYS A 599 44.39 -0.13 -6.56
CA LYS A 599 44.11 0.58 -5.29
C LYS A 599 42.92 1.53 -5.35
N ASP A 600 42.27 1.63 -6.51
CA ASP A 600 41.13 2.53 -6.69
C ASP A 600 39.92 2.04 -5.91
N VAL A 601 39.30 2.94 -5.15
CA VAL A 601 38.14 2.65 -4.30
C VAL A 601 36.87 3.32 -4.81
N HIS A 602 35.72 2.77 -4.44
CA HIS A 602 34.43 3.44 -4.50
C HIS A 602 34.32 4.47 -3.38
N ASN A 603 34.55 5.73 -3.72
CA ASN A 603 34.33 6.85 -2.80
C ASN A 603 32.86 6.84 -2.39
N GLY A 604 32.58 6.50 -1.13
CA GLY A 604 31.24 6.43 -0.59
C GLY A 604 30.74 5.02 -0.23
N ILE A 605 31.42 3.93 -0.58
CA ILE A 605 31.04 2.58 -0.08
C ILE A 605 32.08 2.10 0.93
N VAL A 606 31.66 1.93 2.19
CA VAL A 606 32.52 1.51 3.30
C VAL A 606 31.93 0.28 3.96
N VAL A 607 32.72 -0.79 4.08
CA VAL A 607 32.37 -2.00 4.80
C VAL A 607 32.98 -1.95 6.20
N MET A 608 32.17 -2.20 7.21
CA MET A 608 32.58 -2.05 8.61
C MET A 608 32.01 -3.12 9.56
N ASP A 609 31.66 -4.29 9.02
CA ASP A 609 31.24 -5.46 9.78
C ASP A 609 32.27 -6.60 9.69
N ALA A 610 31.91 -7.79 10.19
CA ALA A 610 32.75 -8.97 10.18
C ALA A 610 33.27 -9.39 8.78
N ALA A 611 32.67 -8.90 7.68
CA ALA A 611 33.11 -9.22 6.33
C ALA A 611 34.55 -8.75 6.05
N ILE A 612 35.02 -7.71 6.75
CA ILE A 612 36.34 -7.11 6.50
C ILE A 612 37.49 -7.87 7.17
N LEU A 613 37.19 -8.75 8.13
CA LEU A 613 38.21 -9.47 8.88
C LEU A 613 38.97 -10.42 7.94
N PRO A 614 40.31 -10.29 7.82
CA PRO A 614 41.09 -11.07 6.87
C PRO A 614 41.38 -12.50 7.34
N THR A 615 41.27 -12.76 8.65
CA THR A 615 41.57 -14.05 9.28
C THR A 615 40.64 -14.31 10.45
N ALA A 616 40.46 -15.58 10.85
CA ALA A 616 39.94 -15.95 12.16
C ALA A 616 40.67 -15.20 13.29
N LEU A 617 39.92 -14.82 14.34
CA LEU A 617 40.45 -14.10 15.50
C LEU A 617 40.78 -15.04 16.68
N GLY A 618 40.23 -16.27 16.68
CA GLY A 618 40.38 -17.21 17.79
C GLY A 618 39.69 -16.77 19.08
N VAL A 619 38.78 -15.79 19.00
CA VAL A 619 38.04 -15.20 20.12
C VAL A 619 36.72 -14.57 19.62
N ASN A 620 35.79 -14.23 20.51
CA ASN A 620 34.51 -13.58 20.16
C ASN A 620 34.79 -12.25 19.41
N PRO A 621 34.23 -12.05 18.21
CA PRO A 621 34.76 -11.04 17.29
C PRO A 621 34.20 -9.63 17.50
N PHE A 622 33.14 -9.44 18.28
CA PHE A 622 32.36 -8.20 18.22
C PHE A 622 33.11 -6.97 18.76
N ALA A 623 34.01 -7.12 19.73
CA ALA A 623 34.83 -6.02 20.21
C ALA A 623 35.72 -5.49 19.07
N THR A 624 36.39 -6.40 18.35
CA THR A 624 37.25 -6.08 17.20
C THR A 624 36.46 -5.47 16.05
N ILE A 625 35.26 -6.01 15.76
CA ILE A 625 34.36 -5.46 14.73
C ILE A 625 33.98 -4.01 15.08
N THR A 626 33.61 -3.75 16.35
CA THR A 626 33.22 -2.41 16.82
C THR A 626 34.39 -1.44 16.74
N ALA A 627 35.59 -1.85 17.16
CA ALA A 627 36.80 -1.03 17.10
C ALA A 627 37.19 -0.69 15.64
N LEU A 628 37.15 -1.67 14.73
CA LEU A 628 37.39 -1.42 13.31
C LEU A 628 36.33 -0.51 12.69
N ALA A 629 35.07 -0.63 13.10
CA ALA A 629 34.00 0.25 12.65
C ALA A 629 34.22 1.70 13.09
N GLU A 630 34.56 1.93 14.36
CA GLU A 630 34.90 3.28 14.87
C GLU A 630 36.03 3.91 14.06
N ARG A 631 37.09 3.14 13.79
CA ARG A 631 38.23 3.58 12.99
C ARG A 631 37.84 3.93 11.55
N SER A 632 37.08 3.05 10.89
CA SER A 632 36.68 3.23 9.48
C SER A 632 35.72 4.41 9.30
N VAL A 633 34.77 4.58 10.23
CA VAL A 633 33.79 5.68 10.21
C VAL A 633 34.45 7.02 10.50
N GLU A 634 35.39 7.07 11.45
CA GLU A 634 36.20 8.26 11.70
C GLU A 634 37.07 8.64 10.48
N ALA A 635 37.70 7.66 9.83
CA ALA A 635 38.47 7.90 8.61
C ALA A 635 37.59 8.41 7.46
N ALA A 636 36.37 7.88 7.31
CA ALA A 636 35.39 8.36 6.35
C ALA A 636 34.95 9.81 6.65
N ALA A 637 34.66 10.13 7.91
CA ALA A 637 34.30 11.49 8.34
C ALA A 637 35.42 12.50 8.07
N LYS A 638 36.67 12.16 8.44
CA LYS A 638 37.85 13.01 8.21
C LYS A 638 38.06 13.32 6.73
N ARG A 639 37.83 12.36 5.83
CA ARG A 639 37.95 12.56 4.37
C ARG A 639 36.94 13.56 3.80
N GLU A 640 35.76 13.65 4.39
CA GLU A 640 34.70 14.60 4.01
C GLU A 640 34.70 15.88 4.86
N ASN A 641 35.77 16.12 5.64
CA ASN A 641 35.88 17.26 6.58
C ASN A 641 34.70 17.34 7.57
N LEU A 642 34.18 16.20 8.01
CA LEU A 642 33.12 16.11 9.00
C LEU A 642 33.72 15.97 10.41
N THR A 643 33.18 16.71 11.38
CA THR A 643 33.54 16.59 12.80
C THR A 643 32.47 15.79 13.52
N ILE A 644 32.86 14.70 14.18
CA ILE A 644 31.94 13.87 14.98
C ILE A 644 31.91 14.43 16.41
N ASP A 645 30.74 14.78 16.93
CA ASP A 645 30.59 15.20 18.33
C ASP A 645 30.64 14.00 19.27
N LEU A 646 31.81 13.76 19.85
CA LEU A 646 32.04 12.73 20.88
C LEU A 646 32.02 13.31 22.31
N VAL A 647 31.87 14.62 22.46
CA VAL A 647 32.00 15.32 23.76
C VAL A 647 30.63 15.48 24.42
N THR A 648 29.60 15.79 23.63
CA THR A 648 28.25 16.01 24.14
C THR A 648 27.59 14.69 24.57
N GLN A 649 27.28 14.58 25.87
CA GLN A 649 26.53 13.46 26.44
C GLN A 649 25.02 13.70 26.34
N ASN A 650 24.24 12.63 26.15
CA ASN A 650 22.79 12.73 25.93
C ASN A 650 21.97 13.03 27.20
N GLY A 651 22.54 12.82 28.40
CA GLY A 651 21.74 12.73 29.63
C GLY A 651 20.90 11.45 29.64
N THR A 652 19.81 11.41 30.42
CA THR A 652 18.83 10.31 30.38
C THR A 652 17.90 10.50 29.18
N LEU A 653 17.81 9.50 28.31
CA LEU A 653 16.93 9.49 27.15
C LEU A 653 15.50 9.10 27.54
N ASP A 654 14.53 9.80 26.97
CA ASP A 654 13.14 9.35 26.90
C ASP A 654 12.86 8.82 25.49
N LEU A 655 12.74 7.49 25.37
CA LEU A 655 12.52 6.82 24.09
C LEU A 655 11.05 6.79 23.66
N PHE A 656 10.13 7.34 24.46
CA PHE A 656 8.73 7.53 24.11
C PHE A 656 8.44 8.93 23.55
N ASP A 657 9.37 9.87 23.73
CA ASP A 657 9.29 11.21 23.18
C ASP A 657 10.01 11.32 21.82
N ARG A 658 10.11 12.53 21.27
CA ARG A 658 10.78 12.84 20.02
C ARG A 658 12.30 12.94 20.22
N PRO A 659 13.10 12.59 19.19
CA PRO A 659 14.55 12.70 19.29
C PRO A 659 15.02 14.16 19.38
N ALA A 660 16.01 14.42 20.23
CA ALA A 660 16.48 15.76 20.57
C ALA A 660 17.00 16.57 19.36
N HIS A 661 17.59 15.90 18.37
CA HIS A 661 18.22 16.56 17.22
C HIS A 661 17.55 16.25 15.86
N SER A 662 16.23 16.06 15.86
CA SER A 662 15.48 15.76 14.64
C SER A 662 15.69 16.78 13.50
N LYS A 663 15.80 16.28 12.26
CA LYS A 663 15.84 17.13 11.06
C LYS A 663 14.41 17.46 10.60
N PRO A 664 14.14 18.70 10.14
CA PRO A 664 12.80 19.09 9.72
C PRO A 664 12.29 18.25 8.53
N PHE A 665 10.99 18.01 8.55
CA PHE A 665 10.24 17.34 7.49
C PHE A 665 9.76 18.33 6.43
N SER A 666 9.57 17.83 5.19
CA SER A 666 8.81 18.57 4.18
C SER A 666 7.34 18.67 4.62
N LYS A 667 6.56 19.56 4.01
CA LYS A 667 5.14 19.73 4.33
C LYS A 667 4.35 18.42 4.21
N ASP A 668 4.62 17.63 3.18
CA ASP A 668 3.92 16.36 2.94
C ASP A 668 4.31 15.29 3.96
N LEU A 669 5.59 15.24 4.34
CA LEU A 669 6.07 14.36 5.41
C LEU A 669 5.46 14.75 6.76
N TYR A 670 5.34 16.03 7.06
CA TYR A 670 4.69 16.50 8.27
C TYR A 670 3.19 16.14 8.32
N LYS A 671 2.49 16.24 7.18
CA LYS A 671 1.09 15.79 7.08
C LYS A 671 0.98 14.28 7.33
N ALA A 672 1.86 13.48 6.73
CA ALA A 672 1.90 12.04 6.92
C ALA A 672 2.23 11.66 8.37
N GLU A 673 3.29 12.23 8.95
CA GLU A 673 3.68 12.02 10.34
C GLU A 673 2.52 12.34 11.29
N ARG A 674 1.80 13.44 11.07
CA ARG A 674 0.66 13.80 11.91
C ARG A 674 -0.47 12.77 11.82
N ILE A 675 -0.80 12.26 10.63
CA ILE A 675 -1.83 11.22 10.45
C ILE A 675 -1.43 9.94 11.20
N VAL A 676 -0.18 9.50 11.00
CA VAL A 676 0.37 8.32 11.68
C VAL A 676 0.34 8.50 13.20
N HIS A 677 0.82 9.64 13.70
CA HIS A 677 0.88 9.94 15.13
C HIS A 677 -0.50 9.99 15.76
N MET A 678 -1.46 10.70 15.14
CA MET A 678 -2.83 10.78 15.62
C MET A 678 -3.46 9.39 15.72
N ALA A 679 -3.24 8.52 14.74
CA ALA A 679 -3.78 7.16 14.74
C ALA A 679 -3.16 6.27 15.83
N VAL A 680 -1.85 6.39 16.06
CA VAL A 680 -1.14 5.66 17.11
C VAL A 680 -1.57 6.12 18.51
N GLU A 681 -1.78 7.43 18.70
CA GLU A 681 -2.28 8.03 19.95
C GLU A 681 -3.75 7.68 20.22
N SER A 682 -4.60 7.68 19.19
CA SER A 682 -6.03 7.38 19.33
C SER A 682 -6.34 5.89 19.37
N GLU A 683 -5.33 5.02 19.25
CA GLU A 683 -5.48 3.57 19.05
C GLU A 683 -6.47 3.21 17.92
N ALA A 684 -6.51 4.04 16.86
CA ALA A 684 -7.53 3.93 15.82
C ALA A 684 -7.55 2.53 15.19
N GLU A 685 -8.75 2.03 14.95
CA GLU A 685 -8.93 0.75 14.27
C GLU A 685 -8.81 0.98 12.76
N GLY A 686 -7.62 0.76 12.21
CA GLY A 686 -7.33 0.90 10.79
C GLY A 686 -7.43 -0.42 9.99
N ILE A 687 -7.31 -0.31 8.67
CA ILE A 687 -7.16 -1.45 7.76
C ILE A 687 -5.97 -1.24 6.84
N GLU A 688 -5.23 -2.32 6.68
CA GLU A 688 -4.11 -2.42 5.77
C GLU A 688 -4.32 -3.60 4.82
N PHE A 689 -4.06 -3.38 3.53
CA PHE A 689 -3.95 -4.44 2.54
C PHE A 689 -2.89 -4.08 1.50
N THR A 690 -2.38 -5.10 0.82
CA THR A 690 -1.37 -4.94 -0.22
C THR A 690 -1.90 -5.49 -1.53
N GLU A 691 -1.76 -4.72 -2.61
CA GLU A 691 -2.26 -5.02 -3.95
C GLU A 691 -1.12 -5.02 -4.99
N VAL A 692 -1.18 -5.97 -5.91
CA VAL A 692 -0.33 -6.02 -7.11
C VAL A 692 -1.23 -5.96 -8.33
N MET A 693 -0.96 -5.04 -9.25
CA MET A 693 -1.62 -5.00 -10.55
C MET A 693 -0.58 -4.89 -11.66
N ALA A 694 -0.75 -5.70 -12.70
CA ALA A 694 0.15 -5.76 -13.86
C ALA A 694 -0.63 -5.58 -15.17
N GLY A 695 0.02 -5.00 -16.17
CA GLY A 695 -0.59 -4.73 -17.47
C GLY A 695 0.36 -4.00 -18.40
N TYR A 696 -0.19 -3.12 -19.23
CA TYR A 696 0.55 -2.45 -20.30
C TYR A 696 0.17 -0.98 -20.38
N ILE A 697 1.16 -0.11 -20.50
CA ILE A 697 0.99 1.35 -20.61
C ILE A 697 1.77 1.86 -21.82
N ASN A 698 1.08 2.57 -22.72
CA ASN A 698 1.71 3.23 -23.85
C ASN A 698 2.26 4.57 -23.39
N THR A 699 3.51 4.84 -23.75
CA THR A 699 4.24 6.07 -23.39
C THR A 699 4.77 6.84 -24.59
N GLU A 700 4.58 6.31 -25.81
CA GLU A 700 5.13 6.88 -27.05
C GLU A 700 4.07 7.66 -27.84
N ASP A 701 2.87 7.10 -28.01
CA ASP A 701 1.80 7.71 -28.81
C ASP A 701 0.68 8.32 -27.95
N GLN A 702 0.27 9.54 -28.30
CA GLN A 702 -0.93 10.15 -27.74
C GLN A 702 -2.17 9.56 -28.42
N VAL A 703 -2.87 8.68 -27.71
CA VAL A 703 -4.13 8.12 -28.17
C VAL A 703 -5.28 9.04 -27.75
N ASP A 704 -5.96 9.59 -28.76
CA ASP A 704 -7.22 10.33 -28.62
C ASP A 704 -8.22 9.84 -29.68
N THR A 705 -9.11 8.96 -29.26
CA THR A 705 -10.23 8.43 -30.06
C THR A 705 -11.51 9.25 -29.86
N GLY A 706 -11.47 10.35 -29.09
CA GLY A 706 -12.66 11.09 -28.66
C GLY A 706 -13.51 10.37 -27.61
N ASN A 707 -13.09 9.19 -27.13
CA ASN A 707 -13.77 8.43 -26.08
C ASN A 707 -12.74 7.81 -25.12
N ALA A 708 -12.77 8.27 -23.87
CA ALA A 708 -11.78 7.91 -22.85
C ALA A 708 -11.61 6.39 -22.67
N THR A 709 -12.68 5.59 -22.72
CA THR A 709 -12.56 4.14 -22.50
C THR A 709 -11.91 3.43 -23.69
N SER A 710 -12.15 3.88 -24.93
CA SER A 710 -11.48 3.31 -26.10
C SER A 710 -10.02 3.71 -26.17
N ASP A 711 -9.66 4.91 -25.71
CA ASP A 711 -8.26 5.34 -25.62
C ASP A 711 -7.42 4.36 -24.81
N PHE A 712 -7.90 3.94 -23.63
CA PHE A 712 -7.17 3.01 -22.78
C PHE A 712 -6.98 1.64 -23.43
N VAL A 713 -7.98 1.14 -24.17
CA VAL A 713 -7.90 -0.16 -24.86
C VAL A 713 -6.88 -0.10 -25.98
N VAL A 714 -6.98 0.93 -26.85
CA VAL A 714 -6.05 1.13 -27.96
C VAL A 714 -4.62 1.34 -27.45
N ALA A 715 -4.44 2.14 -26.39
CA ALA A 715 -3.16 2.34 -25.75
C ALA A 715 -2.59 1.03 -25.17
N THR A 716 -3.43 0.22 -24.52
CA THR A 716 -3.00 -1.07 -23.95
C THR A 716 -2.54 -2.05 -25.03
N ASP A 717 -3.27 -2.14 -26.15
CA ASP A 717 -2.90 -3.05 -27.24
C ASP A 717 -1.63 -2.59 -27.96
N ALA A 718 -1.44 -1.27 -28.15
CA ALA A 718 -0.19 -0.71 -28.68
C ALA A 718 0.99 -0.99 -27.74
N ALA A 719 0.83 -0.77 -26.44
CA ALA A 719 1.84 -1.04 -25.43
C ALA A 719 2.20 -2.53 -25.33
N ARG A 720 1.21 -3.42 -25.46
CA ARG A 720 1.44 -4.87 -25.51
C ARG A 720 2.28 -5.26 -26.72
N ALA A 721 1.98 -4.70 -27.89
CA ALA A 721 2.78 -4.94 -29.10
C ALA A 721 4.22 -4.43 -28.95
N ALA A 722 4.42 -3.32 -28.24
CA ALA A 722 5.74 -2.75 -27.95
C ALA A 722 6.48 -3.42 -26.78
N GLY A 723 5.83 -4.31 -26.01
CA GLY A 723 6.40 -4.92 -24.81
C GLY A 723 6.55 -3.95 -23.62
N SER A 724 5.84 -2.82 -23.62
CA SER A 724 5.83 -1.84 -22.53
C SER A 724 4.96 -2.33 -21.37
N THR A 725 5.49 -3.28 -20.60
CA THR A 725 4.84 -3.79 -19.39
C THR A 725 4.89 -2.76 -18.27
N ALA A 726 3.83 -2.73 -17.48
CA ALA A 726 3.73 -1.90 -16.29
C ALA A 726 3.14 -2.69 -15.13
N ARG A 727 3.57 -2.39 -13.92
CA ARG A 727 3.09 -3.02 -12.69
C ARG A 727 3.22 -2.06 -11.53
N PHE A 728 2.25 -2.05 -10.62
CA PHE A 728 2.48 -1.52 -9.29
C PHE A 728 2.41 -2.64 -8.25
N PHE A 729 3.11 -2.41 -7.15
CA PHE A 729 3.03 -3.20 -5.94
C PHE A 729 2.92 -2.22 -4.76
N LEU A 730 1.69 -2.01 -4.30
CA LEU A 730 1.31 -0.97 -3.37
C LEU A 730 0.67 -1.57 -2.13
N SER A 731 1.01 -1.03 -0.97
CA SER A 731 0.31 -1.23 0.28
C SER A 731 -0.57 -0.02 0.54
N CYS A 732 -1.85 -0.27 0.82
CA CYS A 732 -2.85 0.73 1.15
C CYS A 732 -3.13 0.66 2.65
N HIS A 733 -2.91 1.78 3.33
CA HIS A 733 -3.07 1.87 4.77
C HIS A 733 -4.08 2.96 5.13
N ALA A 734 -5.24 2.52 5.62
CA ALA A 734 -6.25 3.37 6.21
C ALA A 734 -6.09 3.33 7.71
N TRP A 735 -5.56 4.40 8.30
CA TRP A 735 -5.24 4.45 9.73
C TRP A 735 -6.47 4.47 10.65
N ASP A 736 -7.63 4.87 10.12
CA ASP A 736 -8.91 4.89 10.84
C ASP A 736 -10.05 4.40 9.92
N THR A 737 -10.67 3.28 10.27
CA THR A 737 -11.76 2.66 9.51
C THR A 737 -13.06 3.46 9.59
N ASP A 738 -13.34 4.13 10.71
CA ASP A 738 -14.55 4.94 10.87
C ASP A 738 -14.40 6.26 10.07
N GLU A 739 -13.21 6.84 10.00
CA GLU A 739 -12.92 7.96 9.08
C GLU A 739 -12.98 7.51 7.61
N LEU A 740 -12.40 6.35 7.29
CA LEU A 740 -12.43 5.75 5.96
C LEU A 740 -13.86 5.52 5.49
N ILE A 741 -14.79 5.08 6.34
CA ILE A 741 -16.19 4.81 5.94
C ILE A 741 -17.07 6.06 6.03
N GLY A 742 -16.82 6.91 7.03
CA GLY A 742 -17.70 8.03 7.39
C GLY A 742 -17.55 9.26 6.50
N ARG A 743 -16.40 9.44 5.84
CA ARG A 743 -16.17 10.56 4.93
C ARG A 743 -16.42 10.18 3.48
N SER A 744 -16.83 11.15 2.66
CA SER A 744 -17.09 10.94 1.23
C SER A 744 -15.84 10.81 0.37
N ASP A 745 -14.68 11.25 0.87
CA ASP A 745 -13.38 11.11 0.21
C ASP A 745 -12.72 9.76 0.50
N HIS A 746 -13.04 9.11 1.62
CA HIS A 746 -12.54 7.77 1.98
C HIS A 746 -10.99 7.68 1.93
N PRO A 747 -10.23 8.55 2.63
CA PRO A 747 -8.79 8.66 2.43
C PRO A 747 -8.02 7.45 2.98
N ALA A 748 -7.10 6.90 2.18
CA ALA A 748 -6.09 5.95 2.63
C ALA A 748 -4.74 6.25 1.98
N MET A 749 -3.64 5.92 2.68
CA MET A 749 -2.27 6.22 2.25
C MET A 749 -1.71 5.07 1.42
N LEU A 750 -1.21 5.38 0.22
CA LEU A 750 -0.56 4.42 -0.67
C LEU A 750 0.96 4.49 -0.58
N THR A 751 1.60 3.33 -0.40
CA THR A 751 3.07 3.19 -0.32
C THR A 751 3.54 1.95 -1.05
N GLY A 752 4.57 2.09 -1.89
CA GLY A 752 5.21 0.99 -2.57
C GLY A 752 5.96 1.42 -3.82
N THR A 753 5.77 0.66 -4.90
CA THR A 753 6.58 0.83 -6.12
C THR A 753 5.73 0.70 -7.37
N PHE A 754 6.14 1.41 -8.41
CA PHE A 754 5.60 1.26 -9.75
C PHE A 754 6.75 1.00 -10.74
N THR A 755 6.65 -0.07 -11.53
CA THR A 755 7.57 -0.40 -12.59
C THR A 755 6.91 -0.23 -13.95
N CYS A 756 7.57 0.44 -14.88
CA CYS A 756 7.13 0.52 -16.28
C CYS A 756 8.35 0.48 -17.20
N ALA A 757 8.36 -0.46 -18.14
CA ALA A 757 9.48 -0.64 -19.07
C ALA A 757 9.63 0.53 -20.06
N GLY A 758 8.51 1.15 -20.46
CA GLY A 758 8.50 2.31 -21.35
C GLY A 758 8.99 3.62 -20.69
N LEU A 759 9.09 3.68 -19.36
CA LEU A 759 9.50 4.90 -18.66
C LEU A 759 10.95 4.87 -18.18
N PRO A 760 11.75 5.91 -18.47
CA PRO A 760 13.09 6.03 -17.93
C PRO A 760 13.07 6.18 -16.40
N GLY A 761 14.05 5.58 -15.73
CA GLY A 761 14.19 5.71 -14.27
C GLY A 761 13.33 4.76 -13.43
N SER A 762 12.59 3.84 -14.05
CA SER A 762 11.94 2.70 -13.38
C SER A 762 12.96 1.85 -12.57
N PRO A 763 12.64 1.36 -11.35
CA PRO A 763 11.36 1.48 -10.64
C PRO A 763 11.13 2.89 -10.06
N PHE A 764 9.86 3.29 -10.01
CA PHE A 764 9.38 4.49 -9.34
C PHE A 764 8.94 4.15 -7.91
N MET A 765 9.21 5.07 -7.00
CA MET A 765 8.82 4.96 -5.60
C MET A 765 7.54 5.75 -5.35
N VAL A 766 6.57 5.08 -4.74
CA VAL A 766 5.33 5.67 -4.25
C VAL A 766 5.46 5.72 -2.74
N LEU A 767 5.63 6.90 -2.17
CA LEU A 767 5.77 7.02 -0.71
C LEU A 767 4.46 7.40 -0.04
N ARG A 768 3.64 8.20 -0.73
CA ARG A 768 2.41 8.81 -0.24
C ARG A 768 1.46 9.00 -1.42
N GLY A 769 0.19 8.72 -1.21
CA GLY A 769 -0.84 8.76 -2.23
C GLY A 769 -2.23 8.68 -1.63
N ASP A 770 -3.22 9.19 -2.34
CA ASP A 770 -4.62 9.12 -1.96
C ASP A 770 -5.29 7.93 -2.66
N PHE A 771 -5.95 7.08 -1.87
CA PHE A 771 -6.84 6.05 -2.37
C PHE A 771 -8.26 6.36 -1.91
N ASN A 772 -9.19 6.50 -2.86
CA ASN A 772 -10.59 6.86 -2.60
C ASN A 772 -11.52 5.73 -3.05
N LEU A 773 -12.39 5.27 -2.14
CA LEU A 773 -13.30 4.13 -2.37
C LEU A 773 -14.67 4.57 -2.89
N PHE A 774 -15.09 4.03 -4.04
CA PHE A 774 -16.45 4.16 -4.59
C PHE A 774 -16.97 5.61 -4.75
N ASN A 775 -16.13 6.54 -5.18
CA ASN A 775 -16.58 7.90 -5.51
C ASN A 775 -17.59 7.87 -6.68
N GLN A 776 -18.59 8.76 -6.68
CA GLN A 776 -19.59 8.79 -7.77
C GLN A 776 -19.01 9.43 -9.04
N ASP A 777 -19.15 8.77 -10.19
CA ASP A 777 -18.84 9.40 -11.48
C ASP A 777 -19.93 10.39 -11.85
N LYS A 778 -19.60 11.68 -11.94
CA LYS A 778 -20.57 12.72 -12.31
C LYS A 778 -21.03 12.63 -13.77
N ARG A 779 -20.24 11.98 -14.63
CA ARG A 779 -20.50 11.86 -16.07
C ARG A 779 -21.51 10.76 -16.39
N THR A 780 -21.54 9.69 -15.59
CA THR A 780 -22.41 8.52 -15.83
C THR A 780 -23.19 8.17 -14.56
N PRO A 781 -24.53 8.06 -14.61
CA PRO A 781 -25.36 7.77 -13.44
C PRO A 781 -25.09 6.37 -12.90
N ASP A 782 -25.31 6.17 -11.59
CA ASP A 782 -25.15 4.87 -10.90
C ASP A 782 -23.78 4.19 -11.14
N THR A 783 -22.75 4.96 -11.47
CA THR A 783 -21.37 4.48 -11.67
C THR A 783 -20.50 4.99 -10.52
N THR A 784 -19.73 4.10 -9.92
CA THR A 784 -18.74 4.45 -8.89
C THR A 784 -17.35 4.07 -9.33
N ASN A 785 -16.34 4.86 -8.94
CA ASN A 785 -14.95 4.53 -9.19
C ASN A 785 -14.17 4.26 -7.89
N LEU A 786 -13.19 3.37 -7.98
CA LEU A 786 -12.11 3.27 -6.99
C LEU A 786 -10.91 3.99 -7.58
N THR A 787 -10.48 5.09 -6.96
CA THR A 787 -9.47 5.99 -7.52
C THR A 787 -8.15 5.85 -6.74
N TYR A 788 -7.06 5.76 -7.49
CA TYR A 788 -5.67 5.74 -7.05
C TYR A 788 -5.01 6.99 -7.59
N ASP A 789 -4.54 7.88 -6.72
CA ASP A 789 -4.06 9.19 -7.11
C ASP A 789 -2.81 9.54 -6.30
N PHE A 790 -1.65 9.59 -6.96
CA PHE A 790 -0.38 9.77 -6.25
C PHE A 790 0.77 10.22 -7.14
N ASP A 791 1.73 10.91 -6.51
CA ASP A 791 3.02 11.20 -7.14
C ASP A 791 3.99 10.05 -6.91
N MET A 792 4.75 9.75 -7.96
CA MET A 792 5.80 8.72 -7.94
C MET A 792 7.13 9.30 -8.41
N ILE A 793 8.21 8.89 -7.75
CA ILE A 793 9.56 9.45 -7.98
C ILE A 793 10.44 8.38 -8.63
N SER A 794 11.11 8.72 -9.73
CA SER A 794 12.03 7.82 -10.44
C SER A 794 13.40 7.74 -9.79
N THR A 795 14.18 6.70 -10.08
CA THR A 795 15.60 6.59 -9.68
C THR A 795 16.51 7.70 -10.24
N ARG A 796 15.98 8.55 -11.14
CA ARG A 796 16.66 9.75 -11.68
C ARG A 796 16.22 11.05 -11.00
N GLY A 797 15.25 10.98 -10.08
CA GLY A 797 14.66 12.13 -9.38
C GLY A 797 13.50 12.79 -10.11
N GLU A 798 12.95 12.17 -11.16
CA GLU A 798 11.79 12.73 -11.88
C GLU A 798 10.50 12.39 -11.15
N VAL A 799 9.62 13.38 -10.99
CA VAL A 799 8.27 13.20 -10.43
C VAL A 799 7.28 13.00 -11.58
N ILE A 800 6.50 11.94 -11.50
CA ILE A 800 5.40 11.65 -12.41
C ILE A 800 4.15 11.45 -11.56
N HIS A 801 3.03 12.02 -11.99
CA HIS A 801 1.76 11.86 -11.33
C HIS A 801 1.00 10.67 -11.95
N PHE A 802 0.56 9.76 -11.09
CA PHE A 802 -0.21 8.57 -11.44
C PHE A 802 -1.68 8.79 -11.07
N HIS A 803 -2.56 8.70 -12.06
CA HIS A 803 -4.00 8.69 -11.85
C HIS A 803 -4.60 7.40 -12.42
N GLY A 804 -5.14 6.56 -11.53
CA GLY A 804 -5.77 5.30 -11.86
C GLY A 804 -7.20 5.24 -11.34
N TYR A 805 -8.13 4.66 -12.11
CA TYR A 805 -9.45 4.37 -11.57
C TYR A 805 -10.06 3.06 -12.07
N LYS A 806 -10.75 2.34 -11.19
CA LYS A 806 -11.56 1.16 -11.52
C LYS A 806 -13.00 1.58 -11.67
N VAL A 807 -13.68 1.16 -12.73
CA VAL A 807 -15.08 1.53 -12.98
C VAL A 807 -15.99 0.40 -12.52
N VAL A 808 -16.86 0.69 -11.56
CA VAL A 808 -17.91 -0.23 -11.10
C VAL A 808 -19.26 0.34 -11.52
N ASP A 809 -19.81 -0.20 -12.59
CA ASP A 809 -21.11 0.19 -13.15
C ASP A 809 -22.11 -0.99 -13.11
N ARG A 810 -23.31 -0.76 -13.66
CA ARG A 810 -24.41 -1.73 -13.67
C ARG A 810 -24.23 -2.89 -14.67
N SER A 811 -23.18 -2.86 -15.50
CA SER A 811 -22.88 -4.00 -16.38
C SER A 811 -22.62 -5.29 -15.59
N ILE A 812 -22.17 -5.17 -14.34
CA ILE A 812 -21.84 -6.32 -13.50
C ILE A 812 -23.07 -7.06 -12.95
N ALA A 813 -24.29 -6.52 -13.12
CA ALA A 813 -25.51 -7.06 -12.53
C ALA A 813 -25.74 -8.53 -12.93
N PHE A 814 -25.83 -9.43 -11.94
CA PHE A 814 -25.95 -10.88 -12.10
C PHE A 814 -24.87 -11.55 -12.99
N HIS A 815 -23.75 -10.86 -13.26
CA HIS A 815 -22.66 -11.35 -14.09
C HIS A 815 -21.34 -11.43 -13.30
N PRO A 816 -21.04 -12.57 -12.65
CA PRO A 816 -19.86 -12.72 -11.80
C PRO A 816 -18.54 -12.42 -12.52
N TRP A 817 -18.40 -12.83 -13.78
CA TRP A 817 -17.20 -12.55 -14.58
C TRP A 817 -17.01 -11.07 -14.91
N GLN A 818 -18.11 -10.33 -15.17
CA GLN A 818 -18.03 -8.89 -15.38
C GLN A 818 -17.76 -8.15 -14.08
N THR A 819 -18.29 -8.65 -12.96
CA THR A 819 -17.97 -8.16 -11.60
C THR A 819 -16.48 -8.29 -11.31
N TRP A 820 -15.90 -9.46 -11.59
CA TRP A 820 -14.46 -9.66 -11.48
C TRP A 820 -13.69 -8.68 -12.37
N LYS A 821 -14.07 -8.53 -13.64
CA LYS A 821 -13.39 -7.60 -14.56
C LYS A 821 -13.45 -6.15 -14.08
N ALA A 822 -14.60 -5.69 -13.59
CA ALA A 822 -14.78 -4.33 -13.08
C ALA A 822 -13.97 -4.05 -11.81
N THR A 823 -13.84 -5.04 -10.93
CA THR A 823 -13.10 -4.91 -9.66
C THR A 823 -11.60 -5.17 -9.81
N SER A 824 -11.17 -5.82 -10.91
CA SER A 824 -9.77 -6.15 -11.19
C SER A 824 -9.12 -5.30 -12.27
N THR A 825 -9.85 -4.47 -13.04
CA THR A 825 -9.27 -3.65 -14.12
C THR A 825 -9.10 -2.21 -13.68
N LEU A 826 -7.87 -1.69 -13.77
CA LEU A 826 -7.53 -0.30 -13.49
C LEU A 826 -7.19 0.43 -14.78
N TYR A 827 -7.88 1.53 -15.07
CA TYR A 827 -7.55 2.45 -16.16
C TYR A 827 -6.54 3.48 -15.66
N VAL A 828 -5.39 3.61 -16.31
CA VAL A 828 -4.25 4.39 -15.81
C VAL A 828 -3.89 5.50 -16.78
N THR A 829 -3.72 6.70 -16.25
CA THR A 829 -3.14 7.87 -16.92
C THR A 829 -1.93 8.34 -16.14
N LEU A 830 -0.82 8.57 -16.84
CA LEU A 830 0.41 9.12 -16.28
C LEU A 830 0.59 10.54 -16.80
N THR A 831 0.89 11.47 -15.91
CA THR A 831 1.07 12.88 -16.25
C THR A 831 2.38 13.43 -15.69
N LYS A 832 3.02 14.34 -16.44
CA LYS A 832 4.22 15.06 -16.02
C LYS A 832 4.03 16.53 -16.41
N GLU A 833 4.11 17.44 -15.44
CA GLU A 833 3.89 18.89 -15.67
C GLU A 833 2.54 19.16 -16.40
N ASP A 834 1.46 18.52 -15.95
CA ASP A 834 0.11 18.56 -16.53
C ASP A 834 -0.03 18.00 -17.96
N GLN A 835 1.04 17.48 -18.56
CA GLN A 835 0.99 16.79 -19.85
C GLN A 835 0.80 15.27 -19.64
N VAL A 836 -0.15 14.67 -20.36
CA VAL A 836 -0.31 13.21 -20.38
C VAL A 836 0.90 12.60 -21.10
N ILE A 837 1.62 11.72 -20.41
CA ILE A 837 2.79 11.01 -20.96
C ILE A 837 2.56 9.50 -21.09
N GLY A 838 1.44 8.99 -20.60
CA GLY A 838 1.05 7.61 -20.88
C GLY A 838 -0.37 7.26 -20.50
N LYS A 839 -0.92 6.26 -21.19
CA LYS A 839 -2.25 5.68 -20.93
C LYS A 839 -2.19 4.16 -21.05
N GLY A 840 -3.00 3.44 -20.27
CA GLY A 840 -3.13 2.01 -20.41
C GLY A 840 -4.04 1.37 -19.37
N THR A 841 -3.98 0.04 -19.26
CA THR A 841 -4.74 -0.71 -18.26
C THR A 841 -3.87 -1.69 -17.50
N LEU A 842 -4.11 -1.81 -16.20
CA LEU A 842 -3.55 -2.82 -15.32
C LEU A 842 -4.64 -3.77 -14.83
N HIS A 843 -4.26 -4.99 -14.48
CA HIS A 843 -5.16 -6.02 -13.96
C HIS A 843 -4.59 -6.70 -12.72
N ILE A 844 -5.47 -7.11 -11.79
CA ILE A 844 -5.10 -8.01 -10.69
C ILE A 844 -5.07 -9.45 -11.23
N GLU A 845 -3.97 -10.17 -11.02
CA GLU A 845 -3.90 -11.60 -11.32
C GLU A 845 -4.61 -12.43 -10.23
N PRO A 846 -5.27 -13.56 -10.55
CA PRO A 846 -5.97 -14.35 -9.55
C PRO A 846 -5.11 -14.82 -8.36
N GLN A 847 -3.83 -15.11 -8.60
CA GLN A 847 -2.90 -15.53 -7.53
C GLN A 847 -2.53 -14.35 -6.62
N ASP A 848 -2.36 -13.16 -7.19
CA ASP A 848 -2.08 -11.93 -6.45
C ASP A 848 -3.28 -11.51 -5.62
N PHE A 849 -4.51 -11.70 -6.12
CA PHE A 849 -5.73 -11.45 -5.34
C PHE A 849 -5.87 -12.38 -4.12
N ILE A 850 -5.52 -13.67 -4.26
CA ILE A 850 -5.50 -14.60 -3.11
C ILE A 850 -4.47 -14.13 -2.06
N SER A 851 -3.32 -13.65 -2.53
CA SER A 851 -2.27 -13.09 -1.67
C SER A 851 -2.74 -11.80 -0.98
N GLU A 852 -3.38 -10.89 -1.72
CA GLU A 852 -4.02 -9.66 -1.21
C GLU A 852 -5.03 -9.98 -0.10
N LEU A 853 -5.93 -10.95 -0.29
CA LEU A 853 -6.88 -11.39 0.74
C LEU A 853 -6.20 -11.82 2.04
N SER A 854 -5.01 -12.42 1.95
CA SER A 854 -4.22 -12.84 3.11
C SER A 854 -3.40 -11.70 3.76
N THR A 855 -3.27 -10.57 3.07
CA THR A 855 -2.60 -9.36 3.58
C THR A 855 -3.51 -8.45 4.39
N PHE A 856 -4.83 -8.64 4.33
CA PHE A 856 -5.77 -7.88 5.15
C PHE A 856 -5.40 -8.00 6.62
N THR A 857 -4.95 -6.88 7.17
CA THR A 857 -4.52 -6.80 8.56
C THR A 857 -5.28 -5.67 9.21
N PRO A 858 -6.14 -5.97 10.20
CA PRO A 858 -6.74 -4.92 11.01
C PRO A 858 -5.70 -4.33 11.96
N HIS A 859 -5.72 -3.02 12.07
CA HIS A 859 -5.02 -2.26 13.10
C HIS A 859 -5.94 -2.13 14.33
N GLY A 860 -5.38 -2.20 15.54
CA GLY A 860 -6.16 -2.04 16.78
C GLY A 860 -5.54 -2.73 18.01
N PRO A 861 -5.88 -2.28 19.22
CA PRO A 861 -5.21 -2.69 20.47
C PRO A 861 -5.53 -4.12 20.93
N THR A 862 -6.63 -4.74 20.46
CA THR A 862 -7.08 -6.07 20.93
C THR A 862 -7.40 -7.03 19.79
N MET A 863 -7.32 -8.35 20.04
CA MET A 863 -7.70 -9.38 19.05
C MET A 863 -9.18 -9.28 18.61
N LEU A 864 -10.07 -8.80 19.49
CA LEU A 864 -11.51 -8.68 19.21
C LEU A 864 -11.82 -7.44 18.36
N SER A 865 -11.19 -6.29 18.65
CA SER A 865 -11.33 -5.09 17.81
C SER A 865 -10.79 -5.32 16.40
N LYS A 866 -9.68 -6.08 16.30
CA LYS A 866 -9.12 -6.52 15.02
C LYS A 866 -10.13 -7.24 14.12
N ALA A 867 -10.85 -8.23 14.65
CA ALA A 867 -11.85 -8.96 13.87
C ALA A 867 -13.07 -8.08 13.48
N PHE A 868 -13.45 -7.13 14.34
CA PHE A 868 -14.62 -6.27 14.12
C PHE A 868 -14.39 -5.24 13.01
N SER A 869 -13.21 -4.61 12.96
CA SER A 869 -12.88 -3.63 11.93
C SER A 869 -12.71 -4.25 10.53
N THR A 870 -12.05 -5.41 10.42
CA THR A 870 -12.05 -6.19 9.17
C THR A 870 -13.47 -6.55 8.73
N GLY A 871 -14.32 -6.97 9.68
CA GLY A 871 -15.73 -7.26 9.42
C GLY A 871 -16.52 -6.05 8.90
N LYS A 872 -16.35 -4.87 9.51
CA LYS A 872 -17.00 -3.61 9.07
C LYS A 872 -16.62 -3.24 7.64
N PHE A 873 -15.34 -3.23 7.30
CA PHE A 873 -14.88 -2.87 5.95
C PHE A 873 -15.27 -3.90 4.90
N LEU A 874 -15.08 -5.20 5.16
CA LEU A 874 -15.52 -6.23 4.23
C LEU A 874 -17.03 -6.16 4.02
N THR A 875 -17.81 -5.87 5.08
CA THR A 875 -19.25 -5.65 4.96
C THR A 875 -19.57 -4.42 4.12
N PHE A 876 -18.87 -3.30 4.31
CA PHE A 876 -19.04 -2.09 3.52
C PHE A 876 -18.69 -2.32 2.04
N PHE A 877 -17.50 -2.86 1.75
CA PHE A 877 -17.05 -3.18 0.40
C PHE A 877 -18.00 -4.17 -0.29
N THR A 878 -18.36 -5.25 0.40
CA THR A 878 -19.31 -6.24 -0.11
C THR A 878 -20.67 -5.61 -0.35
N LYS A 879 -21.17 -4.75 0.54
CA LYS A 879 -22.45 -4.05 0.37
C LYS A 879 -22.45 -3.17 -0.88
N GLN A 880 -21.35 -2.46 -1.16
CA GLN A 880 -21.25 -1.60 -2.35
C GLN A 880 -21.18 -2.42 -3.64
N VAL A 881 -20.36 -3.47 -3.69
CA VAL A 881 -20.28 -4.37 -4.85
C VAL A 881 -21.61 -5.12 -5.05
N LEU A 882 -22.22 -5.61 -3.97
CA LEU A 882 -23.48 -6.35 -3.98
C LEU A 882 -24.66 -5.45 -4.41
N ALA A 883 -24.65 -4.16 -4.06
CA ALA A 883 -25.67 -3.23 -4.53
C ALA A 883 -25.68 -3.11 -6.07
N ASN A 884 -24.50 -3.09 -6.69
CA ASN A 884 -24.38 -3.08 -8.15
C ASN A 884 -24.61 -4.47 -8.77
N PHE A 885 -24.15 -5.55 -8.14
CA PHE A 885 -24.34 -6.93 -8.60
C PHE A 885 -25.80 -7.39 -8.53
N LEU A 886 -26.53 -7.06 -7.46
CA LEU A 886 -27.95 -7.37 -7.31
C LEU A 886 -28.85 -6.39 -8.08
N GLY A 887 -28.27 -5.36 -8.69
CA GLY A 887 -28.87 -4.41 -9.62
C GLY A 887 -30.36 -4.08 -9.34
N PRO A 888 -31.32 -4.71 -10.05
CA PRO A 888 -32.77 -4.48 -9.91
C PRO A 888 -33.37 -4.76 -8.52
N LEU A 889 -32.68 -5.54 -7.68
CA LEU A 889 -33.12 -5.86 -6.33
C LEU A 889 -32.63 -4.83 -5.30
N GLY A 890 -31.84 -3.84 -5.72
CA GLY A 890 -31.38 -2.74 -4.89
C GLY A 890 -32.50 -1.78 -4.45
N ILE A 891 -32.14 -0.82 -3.60
CA ILE A 891 -33.07 0.20 -3.09
C ILE A 891 -33.49 1.11 -4.24
N MET A 892 -34.81 1.27 -4.45
CA MET A 892 -35.37 2.15 -5.47
C MET A 892 -35.11 3.62 -5.15
N GLN A 893 -34.73 4.40 -6.15
CA GLN A 893 -34.53 5.84 -6.04
C GLN A 893 -35.82 6.56 -6.44
N PHE A 894 -36.41 7.25 -5.46
CA PHE A 894 -37.58 8.10 -5.67
C PHE A 894 -37.18 9.55 -5.95
N PRO A 895 -38.01 10.31 -6.70
CA PRO A 895 -37.80 11.73 -6.97
C PRO A 895 -37.58 12.54 -5.68
N THR A 896 -36.53 13.39 -5.67
CA THR A 896 -36.31 14.33 -4.57
C THR A 896 -36.85 15.72 -4.89
N THR A 897 -37.19 16.49 -3.84
CA THR A 897 -37.67 17.87 -4.00
C THR A 897 -36.52 18.85 -4.26
N THR A 898 -35.34 18.57 -3.72
CA THR A 898 -34.10 19.36 -3.84
C THR A 898 -33.39 19.15 -5.18
N TYR A 899 -32.90 20.23 -5.77
CA TYR A 899 -32.09 20.21 -6.99
C TYR A 899 -30.66 19.73 -6.68
N ARG A 900 -30.20 18.64 -7.32
CA ARG A 900 -28.81 18.17 -7.26
C ARG A 900 -28.13 18.38 -8.61
N GLY A 901 -26.91 18.92 -8.61
CA GLY A 901 -26.11 19.12 -9.84
C GLY A 901 -26.71 20.10 -10.85
N TYR A 902 -27.65 20.95 -10.43
CA TYR A 902 -28.36 21.90 -11.28
C TYR A 902 -27.52 23.16 -11.49
N GLU A 903 -27.25 23.56 -12.73
CA GLU A 903 -26.51 24.80 -12.97
C GLU A 903 -27.40 26.02 -12.71
N VAL A 904 -27.01 26.83 -11.74
CA VAL A 904 -27.80 27.98 -11.25
C VAL A 904 -27.70 29.20 -12.20
N ASN A 905 -26.86 29.14 -13.24
CA ASN A 905 -26.52 30.28 -14.10
C ASN A 905 -27.21 30.32 -15.48
N LYS A 906 -28.12 29.40 -15.77
CA LYS A 906 -28.85 29.37 -17.06
C LYS A 906 -29.92 30.46 -17.11
N LYS A 907 -29.97 31.24 -18.20
CA LYS A 907 -30.93 32.35 -18.34
C LYS A 907 -32.35 31.82 -18.59
N PRO A 908 -33.36 32.22 -17.80
CA PRO A 908 -34.75 31.86 -18.04
C PRO A 908 -35.27 32.48 -19.35
N PRO A 909 -36.40 32.00 -19.89
CA PRO A 909 -37.07 32.68 -21.02
C PRO A 909 -37.34 34.14 -20.66
N ILE A 910 -37.12 35.03 -21.64
CA ILE A 910 -37.40 36.46 -21.47
C ILE A 910 -38.89 36.71 -21.29
N GLU A 911 -39.72 35.82 -21.82
CA GLU A 911 -41.17 35.90 -21.75
C GLU A 911 -41.79 34.50 -21.84
N THR A 912 -42.83 34.26 -21.04
CA THR A 912 -43.69 33.08 -21.14
C THR A 912 -45.12 33.53 -21.30
N ARG A 913 -45.70 33.31 -22.48
CA ARG A 913 -47.07 33.71 -22.82
C ARG A 913 -48.03 32.53 -22.73
N LYS A 914 -49.27 32.81 -22.34
CA LYS A 914 -50.38 31.85 -22.45
C LYS A 914 -51.04 32.03 -23.81
N ILE A 915 -51.07 30.97 -24.60
CA ILE A 915 -51.77 30.92 -25.89
C ILE A 915 -53.06 30.10 -25.71
N THR A 916 -54.14 30.54 -26.36
CA THR A 916 -55.43 29.86 -26.30
C THR A 916 -55.78 29.33 -27.66
N SER A 917 -55.94 28.02 -27.79
CA SER A 917 -56.35 27.37 -29.02
C SER A 917 -57.82 27.67 -29.36
N VAL A 918 -58.22 27.39 -30.60
CA VAL A 918 -59.60 27.61 -31.09
C VAL A 918 -60.67 26.87 -30.28
N ASP A 919 -60.30 25.75 -29.65
CA ASP A 919 -61.16 24.97 -28.75
C ASP A 919 -61.04 25.37 -27.26
N ARG A 920 -60.47 26.56 -26.99
CA ARG A 920 -60.35 27.20 -25.67
C ARG A 920 -59.45 26.45 -24.67
N VAL A 921 -58.49 25.67 -25.15
CA VAL A 921 -57.45 25.06 -24.31
C VAL A 921 -56.27 26.04 -24.21
N VAL A 922 -55.78 26.24 -22.98
CA VAL A 922 -54.65 27.14 -22.73
C VAL A 922 -53.36 26.34 -22.71
N SER A 923 -52.41 26.74 -23.56
CA SER A 923 -51.05 26.22 -23.67
C SER A 923 -50.03 27.35 -23.41
N THR A 924 -48.75 27.02 -23.26
CA THR A 924 -47.71 28.03 -23.00
C THR A 924 -46.71 28.13 -24.15
N LEU A 925 -46.31 29.35 -24.48
CA LEU A 925 -45.29 29.68 -25.45
C LEU A 925 -44.14 30.43 -24.75
N GLN A 926 -42.96 29.80 -24.69
CA GLN A 926 -41.75 30.39 -24.15
C GLN A 926 -40.95 31.08 -25.27
N ARG A 927 -40.31 32.22 -24.95
CA ARG A 927 -39.52 33.03 -25.87
C ARG A 927 -38.15 33.37 -25.27
N TRP A 928 -37.10 33.28 -26.09
CA TRP A 928 -35.73 33.67 -25.76
C TRP A 928 -35.17 34.59 -26.86
N ALA A 929 -34.55 35.70 -26.46
CA ALA A 929 -33.90 36.64 -27.39
C ALA A 929 -32.56 36.09 -27.94
N PRO A 930 -32.14 36.47 -29.16
CA PRO A 930 -30.81 36.13 -29.67
C PRO A 930 -29.70 36.74 -28.79
N LYS A 931 -28.51 36.12 -28.79
CA LYS A 931 -27.36 36.60 -28.02
C LYS A 931 -26.77 37.90 -28.59
N ASP A 932 -26.79 38.02 -29.92
CA ASP A 932 -26.45 39.25 -30.64
C ASP A 932 -27.73 39.85 -31.26
N PRO A 933 -28.21 41.00 -30.76
CA PRO A 933 -29.40 41.66 -31.32
C PRO A 933 -29.21 42.17 -32.76
N SER A 934 -27.99 42.19 -33.27
CA SER A 934 -27.66 42.65 -34.64
C SER A 934 -27.69 41.53 -35.69
N SER A 935 -27.72 40.25 -35.28
CA SER A 935 -27.97 39.14 -36.19
C SER A 935 -29.44 39.17 -36.61
N GLY A 936 -29.73 39.17 -37.92
CA GLY A 936 -31.05 39.49 -38.51
C GLY A 936 -32.27 38.66 -38.06
N ASP A 937 -33.37 38.77 -38.80
CA ASP A 937 -34.74 38.31 -38.43
C ASP A 937 -34.98 36.77 -38.38
N ARG A 938 -33.96 36.00 -37.96
CA ARG A 938 -33.95 34.54 -37.91
C ARG A 938 -34.70 34.02 -36.67
N LYS A 939 -35.66 33.11 -36.87
CA LYS A 939 -36.54 32.59 -35.81
C LYS A 939 -36.67 31.08 -35.90
N VAL A 940 -36.70 30.41 -34.75
CA VAL A 940 -36.93 28.97 -34.67
C VAL A 940 -38.02 28.63 -33.67
N LEU A 941 -38.95 27.75 -34.06
CA LEU A 941 -39.98 27.19 -33.19
C LEU A 941 -39.66 25.74 -32.84
N PHE A 942 -39.45 25.46 -31.55
CA PHE A 942 -39.32 24.12 -31.01
C PHE A 942 -40.65 23.58 -30.49
N ILE A 943 -40.98 22.35 -30.89
CA ILE A 943 -42.19 21.63 -30.48
C ILE A 943 -41.76 20.33 -29.78
N PRO A 944 -41.93 20.22 -28.46
CA PRO A 944 -41.50 19.08 -27.67
C PRO A 944 -42.43 17.87 -27.87
N GLY A 945 -42.08 16.73 -27.25
CA GLY A 945 -42.85 15.49 -27.31
C GLY A 945 -43.96 15.38 -26.26
N ALA A 946 -44.55 14.19 -26.14
CA ALA A 946 -45.51 13.89 -25.09
C ALA A 946 -44.82 13.81 -23.73
N SER A 947 -45.53 14.20 -22.67
CA SER A 947 -45.04 14.14 -21.27
C SER A 947 -43.81 15.00 -20.97
N VAL A 948 -43.37 15.86 -21.88
CA VAL A 948 -42.23 16.77 -21.70
C VAL A 948 -42.65 18.21 -22.01
N ASP A 949 -41.89 19.20 -21.55
CA ASP A 949 -42.10 20.62 -21.85
C ASP A 949 -40.85 21.25 -22.48
N HIS A 950 -40.81 22.58 -22.60
CA HIS A 950 -39.67 23.32 -23.13
C HIS A 950 -38.29 22.96 -22.54
N GLN A 951 -38.23 22.41 -21.33
CA GLN A 951 -36.97 22.07 -20.68
C GLN A 951 -36.17 20.96 -21.39
N ILE A 952 -36.78 20.18 -22.31
CA ILE A 952 -35.99 19.21 -23.09
C ILE A 952 -35.07 19.87 -24.12
N PHE A 953 -35.36 21.12 -24.53
CA PHE A 953 -34.51 21.92 -25.40
C PHE A 953 -33.72 22.98 -24.61
N ALA A 954 -34.26 23.45 -23.49
CA ALA A 954 -33.65 24.41 -22.57
C ALA A 954 -33.13 23.71 -21.29
N LEU A 955 -32.43 22.58 -21.47
CA LEU A 955 -32.05 21.71 -20.36
C LEU A 955 -30.99 22.39 -19.46
N PRO A 956 -31.22 22.54 -18.14
CA PRO A 956 -30.33 23.30 -17.25
C PRO A 956 -29.20 22.45 -16.64
N THR A 957 -29.12 21.18 -16.99
CA THR A 957 -28.18 20.20 -16.42
C THR A 957 -27.04 19.84 -17.37
N ILE A 958 -26.94 20.48 -18.54
CA ILE A 958 -25.88 20.30 -19.54
C ILE A 958 -25.22 21.64 -19.88
N ASP A 959 -23.93 21.59 -20.24
CA ASP A 959 -23.08 22.77 -20.47
C ASP A 959 -23.65 23.74 -21.51
N VAL A 960 -24.18 23.23 -22.63
CA VAL A 960 -24.84 24.03 -23.68
C VAL A 960 -26.06 23.27 -24.19
N ASN A 961 -27.26 23.82 -24.00
CA ASN A 961 -28.50 23.24 -24.51
C ASN A 961 -28.89 23.79 -25.90
N ALA A 962 -29.90 23.18 -26.53
CA ALA A 962 -30.33 23.57 -27.88
C ALA A 962 -30.79 25.03 -27.96
N VAL A 963 -31.48 25.56 -26.95
CA VAL A 963 -31.89 26.98 -26.93
C VAL A 963 -30.68 27.89 -26.93
N GLU A 964 -29.71 27.66 -26.03
CA GLU A 964 -28.48 28.47 -25.94
C GLU A 964 -27.63 28.38 -27.22
N TYR A 965 -27.57 27.19 -27.82
CA TYR A 965 -26.84 26.97 -29.08
C TYR A 965 -27.42 27.80 -30.23
N PHE A 966 -28.75 27.79 -30.39
CA PHE A 966 -29.42 28.60 -31.42
C PHE A 966 -29.41 30.11 -31.10
N GLN A 967 -29.51 30.50 -29.83
CA GLN A 967 -29.33 31.91 -29.43
C GLN A 967 -27.93 32.43 -29.77
N ALA A 968 -26.90 31.60 -29.58
CA ALA A 968 -25.52 31.93 -29.92
C ALA A 968 -25.32 32.04 -31.44
N ALA A 969 -26.08 31.28 -32.23
CA ALA A 969 -26.14 31.39 -33.69
C ALA A 969 -27.02 32.55 -34.20
N GLY A 970 -27.57 33.38 -33.31
CA GLY A 970 -28.34 34.57 -33.67
C GLY A 970 -29.84 34.35 -33.89
N TYR A 971 -30.39 33.20 -33.48
CA TYR A 971 -31.81 32.93 -33.60
C TYR A 971 -32.60 33.46 -32.41
N GLU A 972 -33.77 34.04 -32.70
CA GLU A 972 -34.83 34.16 -31.70
C GLU A 972 -35.53 32.80 -31.55
N VAL A 973 -35.59 32.29 -30.33
CA VAL A 973 -36.04 30.93 -30.05
C VAL A 973 -37.42 30.97 -29.38
N PHE A 974 -38.37 30.22 -29.96
CA PHE A 974 -39.69 29.97 -29.40
C PHE A 974 -39.84 28.49 -29.06
N CYS A 975 -40.54 28.17 -27.97
CA CYS A 975 -40.93 26.80 -27.67
C CYS A 975 -42.37 26.74 -27.18
N VAL A 976 -43.18 25.83 -27.75
CA VAL A 976 -44.58 25.64 -27.34
C VAL A 976 -44.72 24.40 -26.48
N THR A 977 -45.35 24.49 -25.31
CA THR A 977 -45.77 23.32 -24.53
C THR A 977 -47.23 23.02 -24.82
N HIS A 978 -47.49 22.04 -25.69
CA HIS A 978 -48.84 21.65 -26.12
C HIS A 978 -49.55 20.74 -25.10
N ARG A 979 -50.86 20.53 -25.26
CA ARG A 979 -51.75 19.86 -24.29
C ARG A 979 -51.44 18.40 -23.98
N THR A 980 -50.59 17.73 -24.75
CA THR A 980 -50.12 16.35 -24.51
C THR A 980 -48.69 16.30 -23.94
N GLY A 981 -48.04 17.45 -23.77
CA GLY A 981 -46.76 17.60 -23.07
C GLY A 981 -46.93 17.60 -21.55
N LYS A 982 -45.93 18.10 -20.82
CA LYS A 982 -45.95 18.21 -19.35
C LYS A 982 -46.79 19.42 -18.91
N THR A 983 -48.11 19.24 -18.88
CA THR A 983 -49.11 20.26 -18.49
C THR A 983 -50.31 19.62 -17.78
N PRO A 984 -51.02 20.33 -16.88
CA PRO A 984 -52.26 19.83 -16.28
C PRO A 984 -53.30 19.37 -17.32
N ASN A 985 -53.30 19.96 -18.52
CA ASN A 985 -54.23 19.57 -19.59
C ASN A 985 -53.99 18.14 -20.11
N ALA A 986 -52.79 17.57 -19.94
CA ALA A 986 -52.48 16.21 -20.40
C ALA A 986 -53.30 15.14 -19.70
N GLN A 987 -53.80 15.41 -18.48
CA GLN A 987 -54.65 14.49 -17.72
C GLN A 987 -56.07 14.35 -18.31
N ARG A 988 -56.48 15.31 -19.15
CA ARG A 988 -57.85 15.38 -19.69
C ARG A 988 -58.11 14.44 -20.88
N GLY A 989 -57.12 13.65 -21.28
CA GLY A 989 -57.32 12.62 -22.31
C GLY A 989 -57.18 13.09 -23.75
N PHE A 990 -56.61 14.28 -23.99
CA PHE A 990 -56.38 14.80 -25.34
C PHE A 990 -55.38 13.96 -26.13
N THR A 991 -55.53 13.96 -27.45
CA THR A 991 -54.70 13.17 -28.37
C THR A 991 -53.65 14.02 -29.09
N THR A 992 -52.75 13.41 -29.87
CA THR A 992 -51.81 14.18 -30.71
C THR A 992 -52.54 14.94 -31.82
N TYR A 993 -53.68 14.43 -32.27
CA TYR A 993 -54.54 15.15 -33.20
C TYR A 993 -55.07 16.44 -32.54
N ASP A 994 -55.53 16.40 -31.29
CA ASP A 994 -56.00 17.61 -30.58
C ASP A 994 -54.88 18.65 -30.37
N ALA A 995 -53.65 18.18 -30.08
CA ALA A 995 -52.50 19.04 -29.85
C ALA A 995 -52.11 19.92 -31.06
N ARG A 996 -52.54 19.56 -32.28
CA ARG A 996 -52.31 20.38 -33.49
C ARG A 996 -52.88 21.80 -33.36
N LEU A 997 -53.96 21.96 -32.58
CA LEU A 997 -54.61 23.26 -32.34
C LEU A 997 -53.77 24.17 -31.44
N ASP A 998 -52.97 23.60 -30.54
CA ASP A 998 -52.02 24.37 -29.73
C ASP A 998 -50.85 24.87 -30.58
N ILE A 999 -50.37 24.02 -31.50
CA ILE A 999 -49.29 24.37 -32.44
C ILE A 999 -49.78 25.46 -33.40
N GLN A 1000 -51.01 25.37 -33.90
CA GLN A 1000 -51.63 26.43 -34.69
C GLN A 1000 -51.65 27.76 -33.92
N ALA A 1001 -52.12 27.75 -32.68
CA ALA A 1001 -52.16 28.95 -31.83
C ALA A 1001 -50.75 29.53 -31.56
N ALA A 1002 -49.72 28.68 -31.49
CA ALA A 1002 -48.34 29.14 -31.36
C ALA A 1002 -47.87 29.89 -32.62
N PHE A 1003 -48.12 29.37 -33.82
CA PHE A 1003 -47.82 30.08 -35.07
C PHE A 1003 -48.56 31.41 -35.16
N GLU A 1004 -49.86 31.43 -34.84
CA GLU A 1004 -50.67 32.65 -34.84
C GLU A 1004 -50.12 33.71 -33.87
N GLU A 1005 -49.71 33.31 -32.67
CA GLU A 1005 -49.12 34.21 -31.69
C GLU A 1005 -47.73 34.71 -32.11
N ILE A 1006 -46.88 33.85 -32.68
CA ILE A 1006 -45.54 34.28 -33.16
C ILE A 1006 -45.69 35.26 -34.32
N HIS A 1007 -46.58 35.00 -35.28
CA HIS A 1007 -46.91 35.94 -36.36
C HIS A 1007 -47.43 37.28 -35.81
N ARG A 1008 -48.22 37.25 -34.73
CA ARG A 1008 -48.71 38.46 -34.05
C ARG A 1008 -47.57 39.23 -33.38
N ILE A 1009 -46.60 38.53 -32.76
CA ILE A 1009 -45.43 39.14 -32.11
C ILE A 1009 -44.51 39.81 -33.14
N GLN A 1010 -44.24 39.15 -34.28
CA GLN A 1010 -43.34 39.69 -35.31
C GLN A 1010 -44.01 40.72 -36.24
N GLY A 1011 -45.35 40.80 -36.26
CA GLY A 1011 -46.09 41.73 -37.12
C GLY A 1011 -46.10 41.36 -38.61
N SER A 1012 -45.57 40.17 -38.97
CA SER A 1012 -45.52 39.63 -40.32
C SER A 1012 -45.99 38.16 -40.34
N LYS A 1013 -46.31 37.64 -41.52
CA LYS A 1013 -46.62 36.21 -41.74
C LYS A 1013 -45.43 35.45 -42.31
N ASP A 1014 -44.21 35.94 -42.04
CA ASP A 1014 -43.01 35.31 -42.55
C ASP A 1014 -42.85 33.90 -41.97
N PRO A 1015 -42.48 32.92 -42.81
CA PRO A 1015 -42.39 31.54 -42.38
C PRO A 1015 -41.23 31.33 -41.42
N ILE A 1016 -41.47 30.48 -40.41
CA ILE A 1016 -40.55 30.21 -39.29
C ILE A 1016 -39.93 28.83 -39.46
N TYR A 1017 -38.64 28.69 -39.17
CA TYR A 1017 -38.01 27.37 -39.18
C TYR A 1017 -38.49 26.57 -37.96
N THR A 1018 -38.94 25.33 -38.16
CA THR A 1018 -39.60 24.55 -37.11
C THR A 1018 -38.84 23.28 -36.81
N VAL A 1019 -38.62 23.00 -35.53
CA VAL A 1019 -38.05 21.75 -35.03
C VAL A 1019 -39.13 21.05 -34.21
N ALA A 1020 -39.58 19.87 -34.65
CA ALA A 1020 -40.62 19.13 -33.97
C ALA A 1020 -40.14 17.74 -33.55
N HIS A 1021 -40.40 17.36 -32.31
CA HIS A 1021 -39.90 16.12 -31.72
C HIS A 1021 -41.03 15.18 -31.27
N CYS A 1022 -40.87 13.87 -31.50
CA CYS A 1022 -41.75 12.81 -31.00
C CYS A 1022 -43.25 13.10 -31.27
N ALA A 1023 -44.10 13.06 -30.24
CA ALA A 1023 -45.54 13.29 -30.36
C ALA A 1023 -45.90 14.70 -30.84
N GLY A 1024 -45.04 15.71 -30.60
CA GLY A 1024 -45.19 17.04 -31.17
C GLY A 1024 -44.96 17.05 -32.67
N SER A 1025 -44.02 16.24 -33.16
CA SER A 1025 -43.81 16.00 -34.60
C SER A 1025 -45.00 15.28 -35.23
N VAL A 1026 -45.57 14.30 -34.54
CA VAL A 1026 -46.82 13.64 -34.95
C VAL A 1026 -47.98 14.66 -35.02
N ALA A 1027 -48.15 15.49 -34.00
CA ALA A 1027 -49.20 16.52 -33.95
C ALA A 1027 -49.05 17.58 -35.06
N LEU A 1028 -47.82 18.05 -35.30
CA LEU A 1028 -47.51 18.96 -36.40
C LEU A 1028 -47.84 18.31 -37.75
N SER A 1029 -47.42 17.06 -37.95
CA SER A 1029 -47.68 16.33 -39.19
C SER A 1029 -49.19 16.15 -39.45
N ALA A 1030 -49.98 15.88 -38.40
CA ALA A 1030 -51.42 15.77 -38.50
C ALA A 1030 -52.09 17.09 -38.88
N GLY A 1031 -51.63 18.21 -38.32
CA GLY A 1031 -52.10 19.56 -38.67
C GLY A 1031 -51.72 20.00 -40.08
N LEU A 1032 -50.54 19.61 -40.57
CA LEU A 1032 -50.14 19.87 -41.95
C LEU A 1032 -50.95 19.02 -42.94
N LEU A 1033 -51.17 17.75 -42.61
CA LEU A 1033 -51.91 16.81 -43.47
C LEU A 1033 -53.41 17.10 -43.49
N ASP A 1034 -54.04 17.58 -42.42
CA ASP A 1034 -55.46 17.95 -42.43
C ASP A 1034 -55.72 19.40 -42.89
N GLY A 1035 -54.66 20.21 -42.96
CA GLY A 1035 -54.70 21.60 -43.43
C GLY A 1035 -54.98 22.64 -42.35
N THR A 1036 -55.06 22.24 -41.08
CA THR A 1036 -55.16 23.16 -39.93
C THR A 1036 -53.94 24.07 -39.83
N ILE A 1037 -52.75 23.53 -40.13
CA ILE A 1037 -51.48 24.26 -40.15
C ILE A 1037 -51.02 24.36 -41.60
N LYS A 1038 -50.70 25.57 -42.05
CA LYS A 1038 -50.30 25.81 -43.44
C LYS A 1038 -48.80 25.57 -43.61
N ALA A 1039 -48.40 24.81 -44.62
CA ALA A 1039 -46.98 24.64 -44.94
C ALA A 1039 -46.27 25.97 -45.23
N SER A 1040 -47.00 26.99 -45.74
CA SER A 1040 -46.47 28.33 -45.96
C SER A 1040 -46.14 29.12 -44.68
N TRP A 1041 -46.47 28.60 -43.49
CA TRP A 1041 -46.02 29.16 -42.21
C TRP A 1041 -44.66 28.60 -41.78
N ILE A 1042 -44.16 27.56 -42.47
CA ILE A 1042 -42.93 26.86 -42.12
C ILE A 1042 -41.90 27.10 -43.22
N ARG A 1043 -40.73 27.62 -42.82
CA ARG A 1043 -39.65 27.92 -43.76
C ARG A 1043 -38.87 26.66 -44.12
N GLY A 1044 -38.61 25.84 -43.11
CA GLY A 1044 -38.03 24.51 -43.19
C GLY A 1044 -38.34 23.75 -41.91
N LEU A 1045 -38.31 22.41 -41.97
CA LEU A 1045 -38.71 21.54 -40.87
C LEU A 1045 -37.61 20.54 -40.51
N THR A 1046 -37.27 20.44 -39.23
CA THR A 1046 -36.59 19.26 -38.70
C THR A 1046 -37.59 18.36 -37.98
N ALA A 1047 -37.84 17.18 -38.54
CA ALA A 1047 -38.68 16.15 -37.95
C ALA A 1047 -37.81 15.16 -37.15
N SER A 1048 -37.88 15.26 -35.82
CA SER A 1048 -37.03 14.50 -34.91
C SER A 1048 -37.71 13.24 -34.39
N GLN A 1049 -37.04 12.10 -34.60
CA GLN A 1049 -37.38 10.72 -34.25
C GLN A 1049 -38.61 10.12 -34.95
N VAL A 1050 -39.61 10.94 -35.32
CA VAL A 1050 -40.84 10.50 -36.01
C VAL A 1050 -41.51 11.66 -36.74
N PHE A 1051 -42.36 11.37 -37.74
CA PHE A 1051 -43.21 12.35 -38.43
C PHE A 1051 -44.60 11.77 -38.76
N PHE A 1052 -44.98 11.61 -40.05
CA PHE A 1052 -46.30 11.10 -40.45
C PHE A 1052 -46.41 9.57 -40.62
N ASN A 1053 -45.30 8.82 -40.58
CA ASN A 1053 -45.30 7.34 -40.57
C ASN A 1053 -44.73 6.76 -39.27
N PRO A 1054 -45.42 6.89 -38.13
CA PRO A 1054 -44.94 6.33 -36.87
C PRO A 1054 -44.89 4.80 -36.94
N ILE A 1055 -43.71 4.21 -36.66
CA ILE A 1055 -43.53 2.75 -36.55
C ILE A 1055 -42.83 2.46 -35.23
N PHE A 1056 -43.48 1.71 -34.35
CA PHE A 1056 -42.91 1.36 -33.05
C PHE A 1056 -41.75 0.37 -33.15
N GLY A 1057 -40.79 0.51 -32.23
CA GLY A 1057 -39.76 -0.50 -32.01
C GLY A 1057 -40.36 -1.82 -31.50
N THR A 1058 -39.58 -2.91 -31.59
CA THR A 1058 -40.05 -4.29 -31.37
C THR A 1058 -40.86 -4.49 -30.08
N VAL A 1059 -40.36 -3.98 -28.95
CA VAL A 1059 -41.01 -4.14 -27.64
C VAL A 1059 -42.31 -3.36 -27.55
N ASN A 1060 -42.34 -2.12 -28.06
CA ASN A 1060 -43.54 -1.30 -28.11
C ASN A 1060 -44.59 -1.86 -29.07
N LYS A 1061 -44.15 -2.41 -30.21
CA LYS A 1061 -45.01 -3.11 -31.16
C LYS A 1061 -45.66 -4.33 -30.52
N LEU A 1062 -44.90 -5.14 -29.78
CA LEU A 1062 -45.44 -6.27 -29.03
C LEU A 1062 -46.48 -5.83 -28.00
N LYS A 1063 -46.17 -4.81 -27.17
CA LYS A 1063 -47.10 -4.23 -26.18
C LYS A 1063 -48.39 -3.72 -26.84
N ALA A 1064 -48.28 -3.11 -28.02
CA ALA A 1064 -49.40 -2.56 -28.76
C ALA A 1064 -50.26 -3.61 -29.48
N SER A 1065 -49.68 -4.76 -29.83
CA SER A 1065 -50.37 -5.85 -30.52
C SER A 1065 -50.97 -6.93 -29.60
N MET A 1066 -50.94 -6.74 -28.27
CA MET A 1066 -51.53 -7.71 -27.33
C MET A 1066 -53.07 -7.79 -27.48
N PRO A 1067 -53.67 -9.00 -27.35
CA PRO A 1067 -55.11 -9.19 -27.55
C PRO A 1067 -55.97 -8.46 -26.50
N ILE A 1068 -55.41 -8.20 -25.32
CA ILE A 1068 -56.00 -7.36 -24.29
C ILE A 1068 -55.20 -6.05 -24.24
N SER A 1069 -55.86 -4.93 -24.51
CA SER A 1069 -55.24 -3.60 -24.46
C SER A 1069 -54.76 -3.27 -23.05
N LEU A 1070 -53.43 -3.18 -22.87
CA LEU A 1070 -52.80 -2.83 -21.59
C LEU A 1070 -53.30 -1.50 -21.04
N THR A 1071 -53.63 -0.53 -21.91
CA THR A 1071 -54.18 0.77 -21.51
C THR A 1071 -55.60 0.65 -20.97
N ARG A 1072 -56.42 -0.28 -21.49
CA ARG A 1072 -57.76 -0.57 -20.95
C ARG A 1072 -57.69 -1.27 -19.60
N VAL A 1073 -56.77 -2.22 -19.44
CA VAL A 1073 -56.54 -2.92 -18.17
C VAL A 1073 -56.05 -1.96 -17.09
N TYR A 1074 -55.04 -1.13 -17.41
CA TYR A 1074 -54.57 -0.10 -16.48
C TYR A 1074 -55.68 0.89 -16.13
N LYS A 1075 -56.46 1.34 -17.13
CA LYS A 1075 -57.59 2.26 -16.90
C LYS A 1075 -58.62 1.69 -15.94
N LEU A 1076 -58.88 0.39 -16.00
CA LEU A 1076 -59.80 -0.30 -15.08
C LEU A 1076 -59.24 -0.42 -13.66
N LEU A 1077 -57.94 -0.71 -13.52
CA LEU A 1077 -57.31 -1.02 -12.22
C LEU A 1077 -56.73 0.20 -11.50
N ALA A 1078 -56.28 1.22 -12.23
CA ALA A 1078 -55.44 2.31 -11.70
C ALA A 1078 -55.81 3.71 -12.24
N GLY A 1079 -56.80 3.83 -13.13
CA GLY A 1079 -57.33 5.10 -13.62
C GLY A 1079 -56.80 5.55 -14.99
N SER A 1080 -57.30 6.68 -15.50
CA SER A 1080 -57.06 7.14 -16.88
C SER A 1080 -55.73 7.86 -17.12
N TRP A 1081 -54.96 8.13 -16.06
CA TRP A 1081 -53.68 8.84 -16.11
C TRP A 1081 -52.56 7.94 -15.58
N PHE A 1082 -51.50 7.81 -16.35
CA PHE A 1082 -50.28 7.15 -15.91
C PHE A 1082 -49.22 8.22 -15.63
N SER A 1083 -48.84 8.36 -14.36
CA SER A 1083 -47.73 9.22 -13.95
C SER A 1083 -46.40 8.47 -14.11
N CYS A 1084 -45.42 9.06 -14.80
CA CYS A 1084 -44.05 8.52 -14.79
C CYS A 1084 -43.31 8.90 -13.49
N ILE A 1085 -43.85 9.85 -12.71
CA ILE A 1085 -43.37 10.22 -11.38
C ILE A 1085 -44.16 9.43 -10.33
N SER A 1086 -43.48 8.89 -9.31
CA SER A 1086 -44.08 8.12 -8.22
C SER A 1086 -43.37 8.41 -6.89
N THR A 1087 -44.03 8.17 -5.77
CA THR A 1087 -43.51 8.40 -4.41
C THR A 1087 -43.61 7.15 -3.52
N GLU A 1088 -42.85 7.12 -2.44
CA GLU A 1088 -42.93 6.04 -1.42
C GLU A 1088 -44.31 5.92 -0.77
N HIS A 1089 -45.11 6.99 -0.84
CA HIS A 1089 -46.43 7.08 -0.22
C HIS A 1089 -47.59 6.76 -1.19
N ASP A 1090 -47.30 6.32 -2.42
CA ASP A 1090 -48.35 6.01 -3.40
C ASP A 1090 -49.25 4.83 -2.98
N SER A 1091 -50.36 4.63 -3.70
CA SER A 1091 -51.30 3.52 -3.44
C SER A 1091 -50.64 2.14 -3.59
N LEU A 1092 -51.21 1.12 -2.95
CA LEU A 1092 -50.67 -0.25 -2.97
C LEU A 1092 -50.43 -0.78 -4.40
N ILE A 1093 -51.36 -0.48 -5.32
CA ILE A 1093 -51.25 -0.88 -6.73
C ILE A 1093 -50.06 -0.20 -7.40
N GLN A 1094 -49.82 1.09 -7.14
CA GLN A 1094 -48.67 1.82 -7.69
C GLN A 1094 -47.35 1.35 -7.09
N ARG A 1095 -47.31 1.02 -5.79
CA ARG A 1095 -46.13 0.44 -5.15
C ARG A 1095 -45.81 -0.95 -5.71
N LEU A 1096 -46.82 -1.80 -5.91
CA LEU A 1096 -46.65 -3.11 -6.54
C LEU A 1096 -46.16 -2.96 -7.98
N LEU A 1097 -46.72 -2.01 -8.73
CA LEU A 1097 -46.27 -1.71 -10.08
C LEU A 1097 -44.80 -1.28 -10.11
N ASN A 1098 -44.34 -0.43 -9.19
CA ASN A 1098 -42.92 -0.04 -9.10
C ASN A 1098 -42.02 -1.27 -8.88
N GLN A 1099 -42.44 -2.24 -8.06
CA GLN A 1099 -41.69 -3.47 -7.80
C GLN A 1099 -41.66 -4.43 -9.01
N VAL A 1100 -42.71 -4.44 -9.83
CA VAL A 1100 -42.78 -5.27 -11.04
C VAL A 1100 -41.94 -4.65 -12.16
N VAL A 1101 -42.03 -3.34 -12.35
CA VAL A 1101 -41.41 -2.64 -13.49
C VAL A 1101 -39.89 -2.53 -13.37
N ARG A 1102 -39.31 -2.65 -12.17
CA ARG A 1102 -37.84 -2.75 -12.02
C ARG A 1102 -37.22 -3.97 -12.72
N LEU A 1103 -38.03 -4.98 -13.04
CA LEU A 1103 -37.61 -6.18 -13.77
C LEU A 1103 -37.97 -6.10 -15.27
N TYR A 1104 -38.43 -4.93 -15.73
CA TYR A 1104 -38.78 -4.72 -17.13
C TYR A 1104 -37.53 -4.83 -18.01
N PRO A 1105 -37.57 -5.57 -19.13
CA PRO A 1105 -36.40 -5.72 -19.99
C PRO A 1105 -36.08 -4.41 -20.72
N VAL A 1106 -34.99 -3.75 -20.32
CA VAL A 1106 -34.51 -2.46 -20.85
C VAL A 1106 -33.43 -2.59 -21.94
N GLY A 1107 -33.15 -3.81 -22.38
CA GLY A 1107 -32.10 -4.10 -23.36
C GLY A 1107 -30.82 -4.58 -22.69
N SER A 1108 -29.73 -3.80 -22.78
CA SER A 1108 -28.43 -4.19 -22.22
C SER A 1108 -28.36 -4.01 -20.69
N PRO A 1109 -27.59 -4.82 -19.93
CA PRO A 1109 -27.42 -4.66 -18.48
C PRO A 1109 -26.96 -3.27 -18.04
N ARG A 1110 -26.22 -2.54 -18.90
CA ARG A 1110 -25.75 -1.16 -18.65
C ARG A 1110 -26.88 -0.12 -18.57
N GLU A 1111 -28.08 -0.47 -19.01
CA GLU A 1111 -29.25 0.42 -18.96
C GLU A 1111 -30.11 0.20 -17.71
N LEU A 1112 -29.72 -0.73 -16.82
CA LEU A 1112 -30.37 -0.90 -15.53
C LEU A 1112 -30.02 0.28 -14.62
N CYS A 1113 -31.01 0.86 -13.97
CA CYS A 1113 -30.83 1.85 -12.90
C CYS A 1113 -31.82 1.57 -11.76
N ASN A 1114 -31.74 2.32 -10.66
CA ASN A 1114 -32.74 2.22 -9.58
C ASN A 1114 -33.83 3.31 -9.66
N SER A 1115 -33.78 4.18 -10.66
CA SER A 1115 -34.70 5.31 -10.80
C SER A 1115 -36.12 4.85 -11.13
N VAL A 1116 -37.05 5.13 -10.22
CA VAL A 1116 -38.48 4.83 -10.44
C VAL A 1116 -39.02 5.60 -11.65
N VAL A 1117 -38.51 6.80 -11.92
CA VAL A 1117 -38.94 7.60 -13.08
C VAL A 1117 -38.49 6.95 -14.38
N CYS A 1118 -37.27 6.41 -14.44
CA CYS A 1118 -36.77 5.70 -15.62
C CYS A 1118 -37.63 4.48 -15.92
N HIS A 1119 -37.78 3.58 -14.93
CA HIS A 1119 -38.61 2.38 -15.05
C HIS A 1119 -40.03 2.64 -15.54
N ARG A 1120 -40.71 3.63 -14.93
CA ARG A 1120 -42.09 3.97 -15.28
C ARG A 1120 -42.20 4.61 -16.66
N SER A 1121 -41.22 5.44 -17.05
CA SER A 1121 -41.17 6.04 -18.38
C SER A 1121 -40.93 4.99 -19.47
N GLU A 1122 -40.03 4.03 -19.21
CA GLU A 1122 -39.67 2.95 -20.12
C GLU A 1122 -40.81 1.96 -20.36
N LEU A 1123 -41.60 1.66 -19.32
CA LEU A 1123 -42.79 0.83 -19.47
C LEU A 1123 -43.75 1.44 -20.50
N VAL A 1124 -43.97 2.74 -20.41
CA VAL A 1124 -44.96 3.47 -21.21
C VAL A 1124 -44.46 3.79 -22.62
N PHE A 1125 -43.30 4.41 -22.73
CA PHE A 1125 -42.78 4.91 -24.00
C PHE A 1125 -41.74 4.00 -24.64
N GLY A 1126 -41.13 3.07 -23.90
CA GLY A 1126 -39.88 2.40 -24.29
C GLY A 1126 -38.65 3.18 -23.80
N ARG A 1127 -37.45 2.61 -23.97
CA ARG A 1127 -36.19 3.25 -23.54
C ARG A 1127 -35.97 4.58 -24.27
N LEU A 1128 -36.03 5.66 -23.51
CA LEU A 1128 -36.00 7.03 -24.02
C LEU A 1128 -34.57 7.55 -24.27
N TRP A 1129 -33.59 7.10 -23.50
CA TRP A 1129 -32.19 7.53 -23.58
C TRP A 1129 -31.25 6.35 -23.34
N SER A 1130 -29.98 6.51 -23.70
CA SER A 1130 -28.93 5.66 -23.15
C SER A 1130 -28.33 6.31 -21.90
N HIS A 1131 -28.18 5.54 -20.81
CA HIS A 1131 -27.56 6.05 -19.58
C HIS A 1131 -26.11 6.52 -19.79
N LYS A 1132 -25.42 6.03 -20.83
CA LYS A 1132 -24.09 6.51 -21.22
C LYS A 1132 -24.11 7.96 -21.74
N ARG A 1133 -25.23 8.44 -22.28
CA ARG A 1133 -25.38 9.78 -22.87
C ARG A 1133 -26.06 10.76 -21.90
N LEU A 1134 -26.46 10.29 -20.72
CA LEU A 1134 -27.17 11.06 -19.73
C LEU A 1134 -26.24 11.35 -18.55
N ASN A 1135 -25.91 12.61 -18.26
CA ASN A 1135 -25.09 12.90 -17.08
C ASN A 1135 -25.85 12.71 -15.76
N ALA A 1136 -25.12 12.58 -14.64
CA ALA A 1136 -25.73 12.31 -13.33
C ALA A 1136 -26.75 13.39 -12.92
N ALA A 1137 -26.44 14.67 -13.20
CA ALA A 1137 -27.34 15.78 -12.92
C ALA A 1137 -28.68 15.66 -13.66
N THR A 1138 -28.68 15.29 -14.94
CA THR A 1138 -29.91 15.12 -15.71
C THR A 1138 -30.70 13.91 -15.24
N HIS A 1139 -30.01 12.80 -14.94
CA HIS A 1139 -30.64 11.57 -14.43
C HIS A 1139 -31.34 11.77 -13.06
N ASP A 1140 -30.68 12.43 -12.12
CA ASP A 1140 -31.23 12.71 -10.78
C ASP A 1140 -32.48 13.61 -10.84
N ASN A 1141 -32.59 14.44 -11.88
CA ASN A 1141 -33.66 15.40 -12.05
C ASN A 1141 -34.71 14.98 -13.11
N LEU A 1142 -34.74 13.72 -13.56
CA LEU A 1142 -35.69 13.26 -14.59
C LEU A 1142 -37.16 13.59 -14.28
N SER A 1143 -37.56 13.52 -13.00
CA SER A 1143 -38.91 13.90 -12.54
C SER A 1143 -39.29 15.35 -12.81
N LYS A 1144 -38.30 16.24 -13.00
CA LYS A 1144 -38.50 17.65 -13.32
C LYS A 1144 -38.80 17.83 -14.81
N PHE A 1145 -38.26 16.97 -15.66
CA PHE A 1145 -38.38 17.07 -17.13
C PHE A 1145 -39.51 16.21 -17.70
N LEU A 1146 -39.84 15.10 -17.04
CA LEU A 1146 -40.86 14.14 -17.47
C LEU A 1146 -42.10 14.18 -16.59
N GLY A 1147 -43.27 14.11 -17.23
CA GLY A 1147 -44.58 14.09 -16.59
C GLY A 1147 -45.23 12.72 -16.65
N GLY A 1148 -46.39 12.64 -17.29
CA GLY A 1148 -47.12 11.40 -17.51
C GLY A 1148 -47.97 11.48 -18.77
N THR A 1149 -48.71 10.43 -19.06
CA THR A 1149 -49.58 10.39 -20.24
C THR A 1149 -50.97 9.85 -19.89
N SER A 1150 -51.96 10.32 -20.65
CA SER A 1150 -53.30 9.77 -20.57
C SER A 1150 -53.39 8.44 -21.33
N MET A 1151 -54.19 7.51 -20.83
CA MET A 1151 -54.43 6.24 -21.50
C MET A 1151 -55.11 6.42 -22.87
N ASN A 1152 -55.83 7.52 -23.08
CA ASN A 1152 -56.44 7.83 -24.37
C ASN A 1152 -55.39 8.25 -25.42
N ALA A 1153 -54.50 9.18 -25.06
CA ALA A 1153 -53.40 9.60 -25.93
C ALA A 1153 -52.48 8.43 -26.28
N LEU A 1154 -52.13 7.62 -25.27
CA LEU A 1154 -51.29 6.45 -25.46
C LEU A 1154 -51.95 5.41 -26.37
N ASN A 1155 -53.27 5.19 -26.23
CA ASN A 1155 -54.00 4.27 -27.10
C ASN A 1155 -54.00 4.72 -28.57
N GLN A 1156 -54.14 6.03 -28.84
CA GLN A 1156 -54.03 6.56 -30.21
C GLN A 1156 -52.61 6.38 -30.76
N LEU A 1157 -51.57 6.68 -29.97
CA LEU A 1157 -50.18 6.47 -30.38
C LEU A 1157 -49.86 4.99 -30.64
N MET A 1158 -50.43 4.07 -29.84
CA MET A 1158 -50.31 2.63 -30.05
C MET A 1158 -50.96 2.17 -31.35
N TYR A 1159 -52.13 2.72 -31.69
CA TYR A 1159 -52.77 2.47 -32.97
C TYR A 1159 -51.92 2.99 -34.14
N GLN A 1160 -51.48 4.24 -34.07
CA GLN A 1160 -50.66 4.85 -35.12
C GLN A 1160 -49.33 4.09 -35.33
N GLY A 1161 -48.65 3.73 -34.23
CA GLY A 1161 -47.37 3.01 -34.25
C GLY A 1161 -47.45 1.55 -34.74
N THR A 1162 -48.61 0.91 -34.66
CA THR A 1162 -48.84 -0.45 -35.19
C THR A 1162 -49.26 -0.43 -36.66
N HIS A 1163 -49.92 0.64 -37.13
CA HIS A 1163 -50.44 0.74 -38.49
C HIS A 1163 -49.55 1.55 -39.44
N GLY A 1164 -48.60 2.35 -38.93
CA GLY A 1164 -47.59 3.02 -39.75
C GLY A 1164 -48.01 4.36 -40.34
N TYR A 1165 -49.07 4.99 -39.81
CA TYR A 1165 -49.59 6.27 -40.29
C TYR A 1165 -50.25 7.07 -39.17
N VAL A 1166 -50.18 8.40 -39.27
CA VAL A 1166 -50.86 9.32 -38.36
C VAL A 1166 -52.36 9.39 -38.63
N THR A 1167 -53.15 9.60 -37.58
CA THR A 1167 -54.62 9.52 -37.65
C THR A 1167 -55.31 10.72 -37.01
N ASN A 1168 -56.59 10.90 -37.37
CA ASN A 1168 -57.50 11.77 -36.62
C ASN A 1168 -58.02 11.08 -35.32
N ASN A 1169 -58.92 11.74 -34.59
CA ASN A 1169 -59.49 11.19 -33.34
C ASN A 1169 -60.35 9.93 -33.53
N ILE A 1170 -60.84 9.66 -34.73
CA ILE A 1170 -61.62 8.46 -35.07
C ILE A 1170 -60.77 7.37 -35.76
N LEU A 1171 -59.44 7.50 -35.71
CA LEU A 1171 -58.44 6.54 -36.20
C LEU A 1171 -58.37 6.37 -37.73
N GLU A 1172 -58.88 7.32 -38.50
CA GLU A 1172 -58.70 7.35 -39.96
C GLU A 1172 -57.32 7.88 -40.33
N SER A 1173 -56.70 7.29 -41.36
CA SER A 1173 -55.40 7.72 -41.85
C SER A 1173 -55.46 9.12 -42.46
N LEU A 1174 -54.57 10.00 -42.00
CA LEU A 1174 -54.36 11.32 -42.61
C LEU A 1174 -53.31 11.27 -43.74
N VAL A 1175 -52.59 10.14 -43.89
CA VAL A 1175 -51.57 9.94 -44.94
C VAL A 1175 -52.26 9.45 -46.21
N THR A 1176 -52.92 10.37 -46.90
CA THR A 1176 -53.57 10.11 -48.20
C THR A 1176 -52.83 10.89 -49.30
N PRO A 1177 -52.89 10.44 -50.58
CA PRO A 1177 -52.26 11.17 -51.68
C PRO A 1177 -52.71 12.63 -51.79
N ALA A 1178 -53.99 12.92 -51.50
CA ALA A 1178 -54.54 14.28 -51.50
C ALA A 1178 -53.97 15.14 -50.36
N ASN A 1179 -53.86 14.57 -49.15
CA ASN A 1179 -53.32 15.29 -48.00
C ASN A 1179 -51.81 15.54 -48.12
N LEU A 1180 -51.06 14.58 -48.70
CA LEU A 1180 -49.61 14.72 -48.92
C LEU A 1180 -49.28 15.92 -49.80
N GLN A 1181 -50.15 16.30 -50.77
CA GLN A 1181 -49.94 17.49 -51.60
C GLN A 1181 -49.77 18.78 -50.79
N ARG A 1182 -50.31 18.84 -49.56
CA ARG A 1182 -50.14 20.00 -48.67
C ARG A 1182 -48.70 20.17 -48.16
N LEU A 1183 -47.86 19.15 -48.27
CA LEU A 1183 -46.44 19.18 -47.89
C LEU A 1183 -45.51 19.55 -49.04
N ARG A 1184 -46.05 19.76 -50.26
CA ARG A 1184 -45.23 19.99 -51.45
C ARG A 1184 -44.39 21.25 -51.29
N GLY A 1185 -43.08 21.11 -51.53
CA GLY A 1185 -42.13 22.22 -51.51
C GLY A 1185 -41.68 22.65 -50.11
N LEU A 1186 -42.08 21.94 -49.05
CA LEU A 1186 -41.56 22.16 -47.70
C LEU A 1186 -40.24 21.39 -47.52
N PRO A 1187 -39.09 22.06 -47.27
CA PRO A 1187 -37.84 21.37 -47.02
C PRO A 1187 -37.86 20.66 -45.65
N ILE A 1188 -37.49 19.38 -45.60
CA ILE A 1188 -37.53 18.57 -44.37
C ILE A 1188 -36.23 17.82 -44.14
N LEU A 1189 -35.63 18.02 -42.96
CA LEU A 1189 -34.58 17.18 -42.40
C LEU A 1189 -35.20 16.17 -41.43
N PHE A 1190 -35.11 14.88 -41.76
CA PHE A 1190 -35.50 13.79 -40.87
C PHE A 1190 -34.30 13.34 -40.03
N ILE A 1191 -34.43 13.34 -38.70
CA ILE A 1191 -33.35 12.83 -37.82
C ILE A 1191 -33.85 11.70 -36.94
N SER A 1192 -33.01 10.69 -36.70
CA SER A 1192 -33.30 9.60 -35.77
C SER A 1192 -32.04 9.19 -35.01
N GLY A 1193 -32.19 8.78 -33.75
CA GLY A 1193 -31.15 8.02 -33.07
C GLY A 1193 -31.11 6.59 -33.60
N ALA A 1194 -29.92 6.01 -33.79
CA ALA A 1194 -29.76 4.62 -34.25
C ALA A 1194 -30.26 3.60 -33.21
N ASP A 1195 -30.12 3.91 -31.91
CA ASP A 1195 -30.48 3.04 -30.79
C ASP A 1195 -31.87 3.39 -30.21
N ASN A 1196 -32.67 4.15 -30.97
CA ASN A 1196 -34.04 4.47 -30.62
C ASN A 1196 -34.92 3.22 -30.68
N VAL A 1197 -35.47 2.83 -29.53
CA VAL A 1197 -36.38 1.69 -29.39
C VAL A 1197 -37.83 2.11 -29.15
N VAL A 1198 -38.10 3.41 -29.01
CA VAL A 1198 -39.46 3.98 -28.93
C VAL A 1198 -40.12 3.82 -30.30
N TYR A 1199 -39.48 4.38 -31.32
CA TYR A 1199 -39.79 4.19 -32.74
C TYR A 1199 -38.57 3.58 -33.44
N THR A 1200 -38.78 2.63 -34.33
CA THR A 1200 -37.66 2.09 -35.14
C THR A 1200 -37.08 3.19 -36.03
N PRO A 1201 -35.75 3.30 -36.24
CA PRO A 1201 -35.17 4.27 -37.16
C PRO A 1201 -35.74 4.22 -38.59
N GLU A 1202 -36.33 3.08 -38.98
CA GLU A 1202 -37.08 2.88 -40.23
C GLU A 1202 -38.26 3.85 -40.39
N ASN A 1203 -38.84 4.35 -39.29
CA ASN A 1203 -40.01 5.23 -39.37
C ASN A 1203 -39.71 6.55 -40.10
N THR A 1204 -38.54 7.14 -39.86
CA THR A 1204 -38.09 8.36 -40.54
C THR A 1204 -37.68 8.08 -41.98
N ASP A 1205 -37.14 6.88 -42.23
CA ASP A 1205 -36.83 6.40 -43.58
C ASP A 1205 -38.10 6.25 -44.43
N ARG A 1206 -39.17 5.73 -43.85
CA ARG A 1206 -40.46 5.59 -44.52
C ARG A 1206 -41.09 6.95 -44.87
N SER A 1207 -41.05 7.91 -43.95
CA SER A 1207 -41.51 9.28 -44.25
C SER A 1207 -40.64 9.96 -45.30
N TYR A 1208 -39.31 9.84 -45.20
CA TYR A 1208 -38.37 10.33 -46.21
C TYR A 1208 -38.65 9.72 -47.58
N THR A 1209 -38.73 8.40 -47.68
CA THR A 1209 -39.02 7.67 -48.92
C THR A 1209 -40.39 8.04 -49.49
N THR A 1210 -41.40 8.25 -48.65
CA THR A 1210 -42.73 8.71 -49.10
C THR A 1210 -42.64 10.10 -49.72
N MET A 1211 -41.90 11.04 -49.12
CA MET A 1211 -41.72 12.40 -49.65
C MET A 1211 -40.92 12.39 -50.97
N THR A 1212 -39.80 11.66 -51.00
CA THR A 1212 -38.94 11.61 -52.19
C THR A 1212 -39.58 10.89 -53.37
N THR A 1213 -40.37 9.85 -53.11
CA THR A 1213 -41.15 9.15 -54.15
C THR A 1213 -42.28 10.03 -54.69
N THR A 1214 -42.90 10.86 -53.84
CA THR A 1214 -44.05 11.69 -54.24
C THR A 1214 -43.64 13.01 -54.92
N PHE A 1215 -42.54 13.63 -54.48
CA PHE A 1215 -42.15 14.99 -54.89
C PHE A 1215 -40.74 15.11 -55.50
N GLY A 1216 -39.95 14.02 -55.53
CA GLY A 1216 -38.54 14.04 -55.91
C GLY A 1216 -37.60 14.25 -54.71
N GLN A 1217 -36.30 14.00 -54.90
CA GLN A 1217 -35.32 13.98 -53.80
C GLN A 1217 -34.93 15.39 -53.29
N LYS A 1218 -35.04 16.43 -54.14
CA LYS A 1218 -34.59 17.79 -53.80
C LYS A 1218 -35.39 18.36 -52.62
N GLY A 1219 -34.67 18.88 -51.61
CA GLY A 1219 -35.25 19.52 -50.42
C GLY A 1219 -35.58 18.57 -49.25
N TYR A 1220 -35.27 17.27 -49.36
CA TYR A 1220 -35.45 16.31 -48.27
C TYR A 1220 -34.11 15.68 -47.89
N GLU A 1221 -33.81 15.66 -46.60
CA GLU A 1221 -32.57 15.09 -46.04
C GLU A 1221 -32.90 14.11 -44.91
N ARG A 1222 -32.03 13.13 -44.66
CA ARG A 1222 -32.17 12.19 -43.55
C ARG A 1222 -30.83 11.88 -42.91
N GLU A 1223 -30.75 12.00 -41.59
CA GLU A 1223 -29.56 11.69 -40.79
C GLU A 1223 -29.89 10.72 -39.65
N VAL A 1224 -28.99 9.76 -39.38
CA VAL A 1224 -29.13 8.79 -38.29
C VAL A 1224 -27.89 8.83 -37.41
N PHE A 1225 -28.06 9.17 -36.14
CA PHE A 1225 -26.95 9.35 -35.20
C PHE A 1225 -26.62 8.03 -34.47
N PRO A 1226 -25.42 7.44 -34.65
CA PRO A 1226 -25.02 6.20 -33.98
C PRO A 1226 -24.85 6.38 -32.47
N GLY A 1227 -25.33 5.44 -31.66
CA GLY A 1227 -25.19 5.51 -30.20
C GLY A 1227 -26.13 6.53 -29.52
N TYR A 1228 -27.17 6.99 -30.22
CA TYR A 1228 -28.20 7.89 -29.69
C TYR A 1228 -29.55 7.16 -29.59
N GLY A 1229 -30.18 7.26 -28.42
CA GLY A 1229 -31.56 6.88 -28.14
C GLY A 1229 -32.58 7.92 -28.60
N HIS A 1230 -33.80 7.89 -28.05
CA HIS A 1230 -34.92 8.72 -28.50
C HIS A 1230 -34.76 10.20 -28.14
N LEU A 1231 -34.52 10.51 -26.86
CA LEU A 1231 -34.32 11.86 -26.33
C LEU A 1231 -32.85 12.30 -26.33
N ASP A 1232 -31.91 11.39 -26.55
CA ASP A 1232 -30.47 11.69 -26.54
C ASP A 1232 -30.08 12.77 -27.55
N CYS A 1233 -30.80 12.88 -28.68
CA CYS A 1233 -30.57 13.91 -29.69
C CYS A 1233 -30.79 15.34 -29.18
N TRP A 1234 -31.47 15.51 -28.05
CA TRP A 1234 -31.75 16.82 -27.45
C TRP A 1234 -31.24 16.94 -26.02
N MET A 1235 -31.35 15.87 -25.22
CA MET A 1235 -30.96 15.85 -23.80
C MET A 1235 -29.58 15.24 -23.55
N GLY A 1236 -28.95 14.61 -24.55
CA GLY A 1236 -27.65 13.96 -24.39
C GLY A 1236 -26.53 14.99 -24.20
N SER A 1237 -25.56 14.67 -23.33
CA SER A 1237 -24.45 15.59 -23.01
C SER A 1237 -23.57 15.96 -24.22
N ASP A 1238 -23.49 15.09 -25.23
CA ASP A 1238 -22.72 15.32 -26.45
C ASP A 1238 -23.59 15.80 -27.64
N ALA A 1239 -24.89 16.03 -27.46
CA ALA A 1239 -25.78 16.45 -28.55
C ALA A 1239 -25.35 17.78 -29.19
N VAL A 1240 -24.67 18.65 -28.43
CA VAL A 1240 -24.07 19.90 -28.91
C VAL A 1240 -22.95 19.69 -29.93
N LYS A 1241 -22.25 18.56 -29.87
CA LYS A 1241 -21.15 18.22 -30.79
C LYS A 1241 -21.66 17.54 -32.05
N ASP A 1242 -22.64 16.65 -31.91
CA ASP A 1242 -23.05 15.77 -33.00
C ASP A 1242 -24.35 16.22 -33.70
N VAL A 1243 -25.38 16.59 -32.92
CA VAL A 1243 -26.75 16.78 -33.44
C VAL A 1243 -27.07 18.23 -33.74
N TYR A 1244 -26.83 19.15 -32.80
CA TYR A 1244 -27.18 20.56 -32.96
C TYR A 1244 -26.52 21.22 -34.19
N PRO A 1245 -25.25 20.94 -34.52
CA PRO A 1245 -24.61 21.50 -35.72
C PRO A 1245 -25.31 21.06 -37.01
N THR A 1246 -25.76 19.80 -37.08
CA THR A 1246 -26.48 19.25 -38.25
C THR A 1246 -27.82 19.96 -38.46
N VAL A 1247 -28.57 20.18 -37.38
CA VAL A 1247 -29.86 20.88 -37.43
C VAL A 1247 -29.67 22.36 -37.79
N LEU A 1248 -28.68 23.02 -37.20
CA LEU A 1248 -28.35 24.41 -37.51
C LEU A 1248 -27.90 24.57 -38.96
N ALA A 1249 -27.06 23.66 -39.47
CA ALA A 1249 -26.59 23.70 -40.86
C ALA A 1249 -27.74 23.61 -41.86
N HIS A 1250 -28.74 22.74 -41.60
CA HIS A 1250 -29.95 22.70 -42.43
C HIS A 1250 -30.73 24.01 -42.31
N ALA A 1251 -30.94 24.54 -41.10
CA ALA A 1251 -31.63 25.82 -40.92
C ALA A 1251 -30.95 26.99 -41.66
N GLU A 1252 -29.62 27.10 -41.57
CA GLU A 1252 -28.83 28.13 -42.26
C GLU A 1252 -28.96 28.03 -43.78
N ARG A 1253 -28.87 26.82 -44.36
CA ARG A 1253 -29.06 26.62 -45.82
C ARG A 1253 -30.43 27.14 -46.28
N ILE A 1254 -31.49 26.85 -45.52
CA ILE A 1254 -32.83 27.32 -45.85
C ILE A 1254 -32.96 28.84 -45.69
N TYR A 1255 -32.34 29.44 -44.66
CA TYR A 1255 -32.37 30.89 -44.45
C TYR A 1255 -31.56 31.67 -45.51
N ASN A 1256 -30.45 31.11 -46.00
CA ASN A 1256 -29.59 31.73 -46.99
C ASN A 1256 -30.06 31.54 -48.44
N GLY A 1257 -31.07 30.67 -48.67
CA GLY A 1257 -31.64 30.43 -49.99
C GLY A 1257 -30.89 29.42 -50.85
N ASP A 1258 -29.96 28.66 -50.26
CA ASP A 1258 -29.10 27.68 -50.94
C ASP A 1258 -29.83 26.38 -51.35
N VAL A 1259 -31.16 26.43 -51.51
CA VAL A 1259 -32.00 25.31 -51.93
C VAL A 1259 -32.17 25.29 -53.46
N ASP A 1260 -31.68 26.31 -54.17
CA ASP A 1260 -31.57 26.37 -55.63
C ASP A 1260 -30.11 26.48 -56.09
N GLY A 1261 -29.47 25.30 -56.19
CA GLY A 1261 -28.25 25.04 -56.95
C GLY A 1261 -28.34 23.67 -57.59
#